data_AF-A0A0B1SXW1-F1
#
_entry.id   AF-A0A0B1SXW1-F1
#
_cell.length_a   1.000
_cell.length_b   1.000
_cell.length_c   1.000
_cell.angle_alpha   90.00
_cell.angle_beta   90.00
_cell.angle_gamma   90.00
#
_symmetry.space_group_name_H-M   'P 1'
#
loop_
_entity.id
_entity.type
_entity.pdbx_description
1 polymer ?
#
loop_
_entity_poly.entity_id
_entity_poly.type
_entity_poly.pdbx_seq_one_letter_code
_entity_poly.pdbx_strand_id
1 'polypeptide(L)'
;MRIYPNGLLAFSDPEFIQPPYTFPNPRWPEQKDASFIAAFYADQIFQFVGERGISNVWYRVIFRPRAFETFDEWGSPLMEGGSQYNSMFETARDRYEKKMWGRVEDTYLLDNITMAIREGIIGANGFRADYAVIVTWERMAYGGAPKVTQVNRYEEAKRWTNTYQVVLATDEIRSYVMFNYAHINWTSSNTAGALQGRGGLQSAIAGFNAGNGTGWTPLPYSGEGRVIKLKEFSNVGIPGRWLFRVDEEIIRGGCSNESIGYLTTAPIAATMIGGVYVNVSGPCLRGGDVVKVIFDEYQVDCIRLNMHRAQCVLPVNRMYKTGLVNVKMSRDGGQSYPYVGTFYLLQPALASPAVKLIDNPREPHNNWRSANATRLRLEWAPYNLTNDINAMVDIKLMGYWEDTDDHVFEEIGTIAERTSNDGSYEFDPRTLARTTMLFDSWRRYSFGGVRISISDTDETTGVFWSKLTPFGWYFRDVWEYEYGKDWALELCLDWFDYDGKRVNFAMDLEPFLPCPCTLDQAMLDLGRWTGAGQVCCYDFEGWLMHSDDYENAAHLRFFSPGTAMRAHPMGSFPFKRPPYVPSLSNFHTDIMAYEKCCKWAGACEFYFWRRQTSGCQEYIPPVAGIAYGDPHFVTYDGTRYNFQGKGYYVLTMSKDPRHDFHVQIRMEQPPKTDWNQEVHASVITGVAARENQSDIVQVFARKEFRRWRYRMDVVVNGNYRYFDTPELKLQRFRDVQPCSHTKYYLQYYRGAYYFGNEYDENGRRSTVQEEFINKITQPTLQYVGGGQRYVTVGLLGTFNGNPVDDLMSPDGHITIVNHPPTEQDNINAYKFGYR
;
A
#
# COMPACT_ATOMS: atom_id res chain seq x y z
N MET A 1 27.63 -2.36 5.10
CA MET A 1 27.36 -2.75 6.50
C MET A 1 28.68 -3.10 7.18
N ARG A 2 28.91 -2.64 8.41
CA ARG A 2 30.10 -2.92 9.22
C ARG A 2 29.69 -3.59 10.54
N ILE A 3 30.47 -4.57 10.99
CA ILE A 3 30.23 -5.29 12.24
C ILE A 3 31.22 -4.77 13.28
N TYR A 4 30.71 -4.29 14.41
CA TYR A 4 31.55 -3.76 15.48
C TYR A 4 31.59 -4.70 16.70
N PRO A 5 32.75 -4.87 17.35
CA PRO A 5 32.88 -5.71 18.55
C PRO A 5 32.03 -5.25 19.74
N ASN A 6 31.66 -3.97 19.79
CA ASN A 6 30.82 -3.36 20.83
C ASN A 6 29.32 -3.75 20.73
N GLY A 7 28.96 -4.73 19.91
CA GLY A 7 27.59 -5.27 19.81
C GLY A 7 26.68 -4.54 18.83
N LEU A 8 27.26 -3.98 17.75
CA LEU A 8 26.55 -3.13 16.79
C LEU A 8 26.79 -3.56 15.33
N LEU A 9 25.71 -3.53 14.54
CA LEU A 9 25.69 -3.70 13.08
C LEU A 9 25.36 -2.35 12.45
N ALA A 10 26.36 -1.67 11.87
CA ALA A 10 26.17 -0.32 11.33
C ALA A 10 25.96 -0.33 9.81
N PHE A 11 25.03 0.49 9.34
CA PHE A 11 24.81 0.76 7.92
C PHE A 11 25.43 2.08 7.48
N SER A 12 25.69 2.97 8.43
CA SER A 12 26.52 4.17 8.27
C SER A 12 27.54 4.26 9.41
N ASP A 13 28.62 5.02 9.22
CA ASP A 13 29.69 5.10 10.21
C ASP A 13 29.23 5.81 11.50
N PRO A 14 29.22 5.12 12.65
CA PRO A 14 28.82 5.71 13.92
C PRO A 14 29.96 6.53 14.51
N GLU A 15 29.64 7.71 15.05
CA GLU A 15 30.53 8.41 15.95
C GLU A 15 30.51 7.69 17.31
N PHE A 16 31.66 7.21 17.77
CA PHE A 16 31.74 6.54 19.07
C PHE A 16 31.74 7.57 20.19
N ILE A 17 30.58 7.75 20.81
CA ILE A 17 30.40 8.61 21.97
C ILE A 17 30.53 7.75 23.23
N GLN A 18 31.11 8.28 24.31
CA GLN A 18 31.03 7.61 25.62
C GLN A 18 29.60 7.68 26.17
N PRO A 19 29.14 6.68 26.95
CA PRO A 19 27.83 6.75 27.60
C PRO A 19 27.71 8.01 28.48
N PRO A 20 26.53 8.64 28.57
CA PRO A 20 25.24 8.13 28.12
C PRO A 20 25.01 8.27 26.60
N TYR A 21 24.68 7.16 25.95
CA TYR A 21 24.26 7.14 24.56
C TYR A 21 22.81 7.63 24.46
N THR A 22 22.56 8.56 23.53
CA THR A 22 21.22 9.10 23.28
C THR A 22 20.92 9.00 21.79
N PHE A 23 19.81 8.35 21.45
CA PHE A 23 19.37 8.16 20.07
C PHE A 23 17.90 8.59 19.93
N PRO A 24 17.50 9.22 18.80
CA PRO A 24 18.39 9.76 17.77
C PRO A 24 19.33 10.83 18.34
N ASN A 25 20.46 11.11 17.66
CA ASN A 25 21.43 12.09 18.16
C ASN A 25 20.74 13.46 18.39
N PRO A 26 20.70 14.00 19.63
CA PRO A 26 19.99 15.24 19.93
C PRO A 26 20.61 16.47 19.27
N ARG A 27 21.86 16.36 18.78
CA ARG A 27 22.55 17.42 18.01
C ARG A 27 22.39 17.25 16.50
N TRP A 28 21.55 16.34 16.02
CA TRP A 28 21.23 16.30 14.59
C TRP A 28 20.50 17.60 14.18
N PRO A 29 20.87 18.26 13.06
CA PRO A 29 21.79 17.82 12.01
C PRO A 29 23.27 18.26 12.14
N GLU A 30 23.64 18.97 13.22
CA GLU A 30 25.02 19.43 13.45
C GLU A 30 26.02 18.27 13.61
N GLN A 31 25.58 17.19 14.26
CA GLN A 31 26.33 15.94 14.40
C GLN A 31 25.62 14.80 13.67
N LYS A 32 26.39 13.86 13.12
CA LYS A 32 25.85 12.72 12.39
C LYS A 32 25.05 11.80 13.32
N ASP A 33 23.92 11.31 12.82
CA ASP A 33 23.10 10.29 13.49
C ASP A 33 23.15 9.01 12.64
N ALA A 34 23.90 8.02 13.10
CA ALA A 34 24.19 6.82 12.31
C ALA A 34 23.05 5.80 12.38
N SER A 35 22.76 5.15 11.25
CA SER A 35 21.83 4.03 11.14
C SER A 35 22.51 2.71 11.54
N PHE A 36 21.91 1.98 12.49
CA PHE A 36 22.46 0.71 12.98
C PHE A 36 21.42 -0.17 13.69
N ILE A 37 21.74 -1.46 13.81
CA ILE A 37 21.09 -2.42 14.70
C ILE A 37 22.02 -2.64 15.90
N ALA A 38 21.55 -2.30 17.10
CA ALA A 38 22.24 -2.57 18.35
C ALA A 38 21.76 -3.89 18.94
N ALA A 39 22.60 -4.92 18.86
CA ALA A 39 22.33 -6.20 19.50
C ALA A 39 22.46 -6.09 21.03
N PHE A 40 23.56 -5.48 21.47
CA PHE A 40 23.85 -5.21 22.87
C PHE A 40 24.95 -4.15 22.90
N TYR A 41 24.58 -2.91 22.59
CA TYR A 41 25.53 -1.82 22.44
C TYR A 41 26.00 -1.30 23.80
N ALA A 42 27.27 -1.54 24.07
CA ALA A 42 28.02 -1.03 25.21
C ALA A 42 29.51 -1.11 24.87
N ASP A 43 30.36 -0.47 25.66
CA ASP A 43 31.80 -0.68 25.56
C ASP A 43 32.14 -2.13 25.98
N GLN A 44 32.80 -2.87 25.09
CA GLN A 44 33.11 -4.30 25.23
C GLN A 44 34.52 -4.59 24.77
N ILE A 45 35.14 -5.59 25.40
CA ILE A 45 36.47 -6.05 25.04
C ILE A 45 36.52 -7.57 24.87
N PHE A 46 37.47 -8.01 24.05
CA PHE A 46 37.81 -9.42 23.94
C PHE A 46 38.52 -9.89 25.21
N GLN A 47 38.08 -11.03 25.76
CA GLN A 47 38.70 -11.64 26.93
C GLN A 47 39.71 -12.70 26.52
N PHE A 48 40.79 -12.76 27.28
CA PHE A 48 41.92 -13.68 27.07
C PHE A 48 42.19 -14.46 28.35
N VAL A 49 42.67 -15.68 28.18
CA VAL A 49 43.21 -16.52 29.25
C VAL A 49 44.61 -16.94 28.85
N GLY A 50 45.61 -16.34 29.51
CA GLY A 50 46.99 -16.38 29.01
C GLY A 50 47.07 -15.66 27.65
N GLU A 51 47.61 -16.34 26.64
CA GLU A 51 47.69 -15.82 25.27
C GLU A 51 46.49 -16.20 24.40
N ARG A 52 45.60 -17.07 24.89
CA ARG A 52 44.47 -17.60 24.10
C ARG A 52 43.24 -16.71 24.29
N GLY A 53 42.73 -16.15 23.19
CA GLY A 53 41.44 -15.48 23.15
C GLY A 53 40.30 -16.47 23.41
N ILE A 54 39.40 -16.14 24.33
CA ILE A 54 38.19 -16.92 24.60
C ILE A 54 36.92 -16.26 24.07
N SER A 55 37.01 -14.98 23.69
CA SER A 55 35.92 -14.21 23.08
C SER A 55 36.15 -14.10 21.58
N ASN A 56 35.09 -14.18 20.79
CA ASN A 56 35.16 -14.06 19.34
C ASN A 56 33.92 -13.33 18.79
N VAL A 57 34.07 -12.69 17.63
CA VAL A 57 32.93 -12.19 16.85
C VAL A 57 32.91 -12.94 15.53
N TRP A 58 31.89 -13.79 15.38
CA TRP A 58 31.70 -14.61 14.19
C TRP A 58 30.66 -13.96 13.28
N TYR A 59 30.85 -14.04 11.98
CA TYR A 59 29.82 -13.69 11.02
C TYR A 59 29.77 -14.66 9.85
N ARG A 60 28.57 -14.83 9.28
CA ARG A 60 28.35 -15.53 8.03
C ARG A 60 27.20 -14.89 7.27
N VAL A 61 27.29 -14.89 5.95
CA VAL A 61 26.24 -14.44 5.03
C VAL A 61 25.77 -15.67 4.27
N ILE A 62 24.50 -16.00 4.42
CA ILE A 62 23.87 -17.20 3.90
C ILE A 62 23.07 -16.83 2.67
N PHE A 63 23.22 -17.61 1.60
CA PHE A 63 22.57 -17.39 0.32
C PHE A 63 21.76 -18.63 -0.07
N ARG A 64 20.57 -18.40 -0.65
CA ARG A 64 19.82 -19.42 -1.38
C ARG A 64 20.39 -19.51 -2.81
N PRO A 65 20.66 -20.71 -3.35
CA PRO A 65 21.03 -20.89 -4.76
C PRO A 65 19.91 -20.38 -5.66
N ARG A 66 20.25 -19.61 -6.71
CA ARG A 66 19.24 -19.13 -7.68
C ARG A 66 18.77 -20.30 -8.56
N ALA A 67 17.47 -20.38 -8.83
CA ALA A 67 16.85 -21.49 -9.57
C ALA A 67 17.49 -21.73 -10.96
N PHE A 68 17.90 -20.67 -11.64
CA PHE A 68 18.58 -20.72 -12.95
C PHE A 68 19.99 -21.33 -12.93
N GLU A 69 20.56 -21.61 -11.76
CA GLU A 69 21.86 -22.27 -11.65
C GLU A 69 21.76 -23.81 -11.66
N THR A 70 20.55 -24.37 -11.61
CA THR A 70 20.37 -25.84 -11.63
C THR A 70 19.29 -26.32 -12.59
N PHE A 71 18.33 -25.49 -12.97
CA PHE A 71 17.27 -25.88 -13.90
C PHE A 71 16.91 -24.75 -14.87
N ASP A 72 16.51 -25.08 -16.09
CA ASP A 72 15.89 -24.10 -17.00
C ASP A 72 14.47 -23.72 -16.53
N GLU A 73 13.83 -22.75 -17.19
CA GLU A 73 12.47 -22.25 -16.91
C GLU A 73 11.38 -23.35 -16.95
N TRP A 74 11.75 -24.57 -17.36
CA TRP A 74 10.91 -25.75 -17.48
C TRP A 74 11.25 -26.87 -16.49
N GLY A 75 12.18 -26.64 -15.55
CA GLY A 75 12.48 -27.60 -14.48
C GLY A 75 13.40 -28.76 -14.89
N SER A 76 14.21 -28.61 -15.94
CA SER A 76 15.18 -29.64 -16.38
C SER A 76 16.58 -29.43 -15.80
N PRO A 77 17.22 -30.44 -15.16
CA PRO A 77 18.52 -30.26 -14.52
C PRO A 77 19.64 -29.96 -15.53
N LEU A 78 20.34 -28.84 -15.35
CA LEU A 78 21.45 -28.40 -16.19
C LEU A 78 22.75 -29.14 -15.83
N MET A 79 22.83 -30.45 -16.10
CA MET A 79 24.11 -31.15 -16.26
C MET A 79 23.95 -32.38 -17.16
N GLU A 80 24.29 -32.24 -18.44
CA GLU A 80 25.23 -33.12 -19.16
C GLU A 80 25.49 -32.58 -20.57
N GLY A 81 26.77 -32.45 -20.95
CA GLY A 81 27.20 -32.28 -22.35
C GLY A 81 27.41 -30.83 -22.81
N GLY A 82 28.67 -30.44 -22.95
CA GLY A 82 29.11 -29.09 -23.31
C GLY A 82 28.43 -28.44 -24.53
N SER A 83 28.10 -27.15 -24.41
CA SER A 83 28.71 -26.08 -25.21
C SER A 83 28.07 -24.71 -24.94
N GLN A 84 28.92 -23.73 -24.65
CA GLN A 84 28.80 -22.28 -24.89
C GLN A 84 27.65 -21.43 -24.30
N TYR A 85 26.58 -21.96 -23.72
CA TYR A 85 25.55 -21.12 -23.08
C TYR A 85 25.76 -20.83 -21.59
N ASN A 86 26.52 -21.65 -20.86
CA ASN A 86 26.82 -21.43 -19.43
C ASN A 86 27.69 -20.18 -19.16
N SER A 87 28.41 -19.67 -20.17
CA SER A 87 29.31 -18.52 -19.97
C SER A 87 28.65 -17.15 -20.13
N MET A 88 27.37 -17.08 -20.51
CA MET A 88 26.69 -15.80 -20.72
C MET A 88 26.11 -15.22 -19.42
N PHE A 89 25.92 -16.06 -18.39
CA PHE A 89 25.40 -15.66 -17.08
C PHE A 89 26.39 -15.85 -15.92
N GLU A 90 27.49 -16.58 -16.13
CA GLU A 90 28.61 -16.63 -15.19
C GLU A 90 29.62 -15.51 -15.49
N THR A 91 29.35 -14.30 -14.99
CA THR A 91 30.39 -13.26 -15.01
C THR A 91 31.60 -13.74 -14.18
N ALA A 92 32.82 -13.34 -14.56
CA ALA A 92 34.01 -13.60 -13.73
C ALA A 92 33.85 -13.07 -12.28
N ARG A 93 32.97 -12.08 -12.12
CA ARG A 93 32.55 -11.49 -10.84
C ARG A 93 31.74 -12.47 -9.98
N ASP A 94 30.77 -13.22 -10.53
CA ASP A 94 30.02 -14.22 -9.76
C ASP A 94 30.90 -15.36 -9.23
N ARG A 95 31.88 -15.82 -10.03
CA ARG A 95 32.85 -16.85 -9.58
C ARG A 95 33.81 -16.31 -8.51
N TYR A 96 34.12 -15.02 -8.54
CA TYR A 96 34.91 -14.36 -7.50
C TYR A 96 34.09 -14.14 -6.22
N GLU A 97 32.81 -13.76 -6.36
CA GLU A 97 31.88 -13.50 -5.26
C GLU A 97 31.45 -14.78 -4.51
N LYS A 98 31.40 -15.95 -5.17
CA LYS A 98 31.17 -17.26 -4.53
C LYS A 98 32.29 -17.70 -3.58
N LYS A 99 33.51 -17.17 -3.73
CA LYS A 99 34.69 -17.53 -2.90
C LYS A 99 34.99 -16.53 -1.76
N MET A 100 34.12 -15.55 -1.54
CA MET A 100 34.31 -14.54 -0.49
C MET A 100 34.22 -15.14 0.92
N TRP A 101 35.13 -14.73 1.80
CA TRP A 101 35.16 -15.17 3.18
C TRP A 101 33.84 -14.87 3.90
N GLY A 102 33.29 -15.86 4.60
CA GLY A 102 32.03 -15.75 5.34
C GLY A 102 30.76 -15.99 4.52
N ARG A 103 30.83 -16.19 3.19
CA ARG A 103 29.68 -16.65 2.39
C ARG A 103 29.44 -18.14 2.61
N VAL A 104 28.17 -18.51 2.84
CA VAL A 104 27.72 -19.89 3.04
C VAL A 104 26.46 -20.10 2.20
N GLU A 105 26.32 -21.25 1.56
CA GLU A 105 25.07 -21.66 0.90
C GLU A 105 24.45 -22.77 1.73
N ASP A 106 23.33 -22.46 2.38
CA ASP A 106 22.64 -23.37 3.29
C ASP A 106 21.13 -23.09 3.25
N THR A 107 20.45 -23.80 2.36
CA THR A 107 19.01 -23.69 2.16
C THR A 107 18.22 -24.16 3.39
N TYR A 108 18.69 -25.20 4.08
CA TYR A 108 18.04 -25.75 5.26
C TYR A 108 18.04 -24.76 6.43
N LEU A 109 19.16 -24.07 6.65
CA LEU A 109 19.24 -23.01 7.66
C LEU A 109 18.34 -21.82 7.31
N LEU A 110 18.27 -21.41 6.03
CA LEU A 110 17.34 -20.37 5.59
C LEU A 110 15.88 -20.78 5.75
N ASP A 111 15.54 -22.05 5.50
CA ASP A 111 14.20 -22.57 5.67
C ASP A 111 13.81 -22.62 7.16
N ASN A 112 14.73 -22.99 8.05
CA ASN A 112 14.53 -22.90 9.51
C ASN A 112 14.32 -21.45 9.98
N ILE A 113 15.10 -20.50 9.47
CA ILE A 113 14.93 -19.06 9.75
C ILE A 113 13.56 -18.59 9.24
N THR A 114 13.19 -19.01 8.03
CA THR A 114 11.91 -18.71 7.40
C THR A 114 10.74 -19.21 8.25
N MET A 115 10.80 -20.45 8.73
CA MET A 115 9.78 -21.03 9.62
C MET A 115 9.66 -20.24 10.92
N ALA A 116 10.78 -19.94 11.58
CA ALA A 116 10.78 -19.14 12.80
C ALA A 116 10.17 -17.74 12.60
N ILE A 117 10.38 -17.13 11.43
CA ILE A 117 9.77 -15.84 11.07
C ILE A 117 8.27 -15.98 10.81
N ARG A 118 7.85 -17.00 10.06
CA ARG A 118 6.43 -17.30 9.74
C ARG A 118 5.59 -17.58 10.98
N GLU A 119 6.16 -18.24 11.98
CA GLU A 119 5.48 -18.54 13.24
C GLU A 119 5.46 -17.34 14.19
N GLY A 120 6.55 -16.57 14.20
CA GLY A 120 6.75 -15.46 15.12
C GLY A 120 6.16 -14.12 14.68
N ILE A 121 5.94 -13.87 13.39
CA ILE A 121 5.38 -12.61 12.87
C ILE A 121 4.14 -12.88 12.02
N ILE A 122 3.04 -12.18 12.32
CA ILE A 122 1.84 -12.24 11.49
C ILE A 122 2.10 -11.65 10.10
N GLY A 123 1.48 -12.22 9.07
CA GLY A 123 1.65 -11.75 7.69
C GLY A 123 2.97 -12.16 7.03
N ALA A 124 3.83 -12.90 7.74
CA ALA A 124 5.04 -13.48 7.18
C ALA A 124 4.82 -14.82 6.44
N ASN A 125 3.59 -15.33 6.33
CA ASN A 125 3.30 -16.65 5.71
C ASN A 125 3.90 -16.81 4.31
N GLY A 126 3.90 -15.75 3.49
CA GLY A 126 4.50 -15.76 2.15
C GLY A 126 6.00 -15.46 2.11
N PHE A 127 6.61 -15.02 3.21
CA PHE A 127 8.03 -14.69 3.29
C PHE A 127 8.87 -15.97 3.13
N ARG A 128 9.94 -15.90 2.33
CA ARG A 128 10.94 -16.95 2.21
C ARG A 128 12.31 -16.30 2.16
N ALA A 129 13.15 -16.54 3.15
CA ALA A 129 14.47 -15.91 3.18
C ALA A 129 15.32 -16.40 2.00
N ASP A 130 15.79 -15.47 1.18
CA ASP A 130 16.77 -15.71 0.12
C ASP A 130 18.19 -15.41 0.60
N TYR A 131 18.32 -14.46 1.52
CA TYR A 131 19.58 -14.07 2.13
C TYR A 131 19.43 -13.93 3.65
N ALA A 132 20.47 -14.31 4.39
CA ALA A 132 20.54 -14.01 5.82
C ALA A 132 21.96 -13.71 6.28
N VAL A 133 22.15 -12.66 7.07
CA VAL A 133 23.40 -12.38 7.77
C VAL A 133 23.25 -12.81 9.22
N ILE A 134 24.16 -13.65 9.71
CA ILE A 134 24.21 -14.05 11.11
C ILE A 134 25.50 -13.54 11.72
N VAL A 135 25.40 -12.80 12.81
CA VAL A 135 26.54 -12.30 13.59
C VAL A 135 26.41 -12.73 15.03
N THR A 136 27.47 -13.35 15.57
CA THR A 136 27.51 -13.86 16.95
C THR A 136 28.66 -13.23 17.70
N TRP A 137 28.35 -12.54 18.79
CA TRP A 137 29.32 -12.07 19.77
C TRP A 137 29.41 -13.12 20.86
N GLU A 138 30.50 -13.87 20.86
CA GLU A 138 30.72 -14.98 21.77
C GLU A 138 31.60 -14.55 22.93
N ARG A 139 31.10 -14.76 24.16
CA ARG A 139 31.82 -14.55 25.42
C ARG A 139 32.47 -13.17 25.56
N MET A 140 31.84 -12.11 25.09
CA MET A 140 32.36 -10.75 25.20
C MET A 140 32.33 -10.23 26.65
N ALA A 141 33.42 -9.62 27.09
CA ALA A 141 33.52 -9.02 28.43
C ALA A 141 33.18 -7.52 28.38
N TYR A 142 32.80 -6.97 29.55
CA TYR A 142 32.52 -5.54 29.67
C TYR A 142 33.77 -4.68 29.47
N GLY A 143 33.62 -3.48 28.93
CA GLY A 143 34.69 -2.51 28.77
C GLY A 143 35.35 -2.18 30.12
N GLY A 144 36.66 -2.44 30.22
CA GLY A 144 37.43 -2.31 31.46
C GLY A 144 37.49 -3.56 32.34
N ALA A 145 37.02 -4.72 31.86
CA ALA A 145 37.25 -5.99 32.55
C ALA A 145 38.76 -6.32 32.65
N PRO A 146 39.23 -6.85 33.79
CA PRO A 146 40.63 -7.21 33.95
C PRO A 146 40.99 -8.39 33.05
N LYS A 147 42.16 -8.30 32.39
CA LYS A 147 42.73 -9.43 31.64
C LYS A 147 43.15 -10.52 32.62
N VAL A 148 42.70 -11.75 32.40
CA VAL A 148 43.08 -12.91 33.21
C VAL A 148 44.29 -13.58 32.56
N THR A 149 45.47 -13.38 33.14
CA THR A 149 46.73 -13.88 32.57
C THR A 149 47.04 -15.33 32.93
N GLN A 150 46.41 -15.87 33.99
CA GLN A 150 46.69 -17.23 34.47
C GLN A 150 45.63 -18.22 33.99
N VAL A 151 46.08 -19.34 33.40
CA VAL A 151 45.20 -20.36 32.81
C VAL A 151 44.34 -21.07 33.86
N ASN A 152 44.84 -21.23 35.09
CA ASN A 152 44.10 -21.80 36.21
C ASN A 152 42.91 -20.94 36.69
N ARG A 153 42.81 -19.67 36.27
CA ARG A 153 41.70 -18.75 36.60
C ARG A 153 40.65 -18.65 35.48
N TYR A 154 40.55 -19.70 34.66
CA TYR A 154 39.63 -19.76 33.53
C TYR A 154 38.15 -19.50 33.90
N GLU A 155 37.68 -20.04 35.02
CA GLU A 155 36.29 -19.84 35.48
C GLU A 155 36.00 -18.39 35.88
N GLU A 156 37.01 -17.67 36.41
CA GLU A 156 36.88 -16.24 36.70
C GLU A 156 36.77 -15.42 35.41
N ALA A 157 37.50 -15.81 34.36
CA ALA A 157 37.45 -15.15 33.06
C ALA A 157 36.09 -15.31 32.38
N LYS A 158 35.37 -16.42 32.61
CA LYS A 158 34.01 -16.65 32.09
C LYS A 158 32.91 -15.92 32.83
N ARG A 159 33.12 -15.61 34.12
CA ARG A 159 32.09 -15.11 35.03
C ARG A 159 31.31 -13.92 34.49
N TRP A 160 32.01 -12.99 33.82
CA TRP A 160 31.45 -11.74 33.32
C TRP A 160 31.49 -11.66 31.79
N THR A 161 30.93 -12.67 31.13
CA THR A 161 30.86 -12.73 29.67
C THR A 161 29.43 -12.81 29.16
N ASN A 162 29.17 -12.13 28.05
CA ASN A 162 27.89 -12.14 27.35
C ASN A 162 28.05 -12.87 26.01
N THR A 163 27.05 -13.68 25.65
CA THR A 163 26.96 -14.35 24.36
C THR A 163 25.59 -14.11 23.75
N TYR A 164 25.58 -13.48 22.58
CA TYR A 164 24.36 -13.10 21.88
C TYR A 164 24.59 -13.08 20.37
N GLN A 165 23.50 -13.16 19.62
CA GLN A 165 23.51 -13.27 18.17
C GLN A 165 22.42 -12.41 17.55
N VAL A 166 22.69 -11.87 16.36
CA VAL A 166 21.71 -11.24 15.49
C VAL A 166 21.64 -11.98 14.17
N VAL A 167 20.42 -12.22 13.70
CA VAL A 167 20.12 -12.72 12.36
C VAL A 167 19.32 -11.64 11.63
N LEU A 168 19.82 -11.17 10.49
CA LEU A 168 19.10 -10.29 9.57
C LEU A 168 18.78 -11.08 8.31
N ALA A 169 17.50 -11.38 8.06
CA ALA A 169 17.04 -12.17 6.92
C ALA A 169 16.17 -11.34 5.98
N THR A 170 16.32 -11.55 4.66
CA THR A 170 15.57 -10.81 3.64
C THR A 170 15.29 -11.65 2.39
N ASP A 171 14.17 -11.34 1.72
CA ASP A 171 13.77 -11.81 0.39
C ASP A 171 13.84 -10.68 -0.65
N GLU A 172 14.70 -9.67 -0.40
CA GLU A 172 14.86 -8.40 -1.14
C GLU A 172 13.67 -7.43 -1.01
N ILE A 173 12.48 -7.92 -0.64
CA ILE A 173 11.26 -7.11 -0.47
C ILE A 173 11.00 -6.84 1.01
N ARG A 174 11.14 -7.82 1.88
CA ARG A 174 10.88 -7.77 3.32
C ARG A 174 12.15 -8.15 4.05
N SER A 175 12.34 -7.52 5.21
CA SER A 175 13.53 -7.72 6.04
C SER A 175 13.11 -7.95 7.48
N TYR A 176 13.74 -8.94 8.11
CA TYR A 176 13.43 -9.38 9.46
C TYR A 176 14.71 -9.49 10.28
N VAL A 177 14.63 -9.08 11.54
CA VAL A 177 15.72 -9.18 12.51
C VAL A 177 15.31 -10.07 13.66
N MET A 178 16.17 -11.04 13.97
CA MET A 178 16.06 -11.92 15.13
C MET A 178 17.26 -11.71 16.04
N PHE A 179 17.02 -11.30 17.28
CA PHE A 179 18.03 -11.32 18.35
C PHE A 179 17.91 -12.64 19.12
N ASN A 180 19.03 -13.28 19.41
CA ASN A 180 19.11 -14.46 20.27
C ASN A 180 20.11 -14.18 21.39
N TYR A 181 19.64 -14.10 22.63
CA TYR A 181 20.46 -13.91 23.82
C TYR A 181 20.62 -15.23 24.57
N ALA A 182 21.78 -15.86 24.42
CA ALA A 182 22.08 -17.12 25.09
C ALA A 182 22.51 -16.89 26.54
N HIS A 183 23.38 -15.90 26.76
CA HIS A 183 23.94 -15.63 28.08
C HIS A 183 24.21 -14.14 28.27
N ILE A 184 23.66 -13.55 29.33
CA ILE A 184 23.91 -12.17 29.75
C ILE A 184 24.20 -12.19 31.25
N ASN A 185 25.40 -11.78 31.65
CA ASN A 185 25.83 -11.69 33.05
C ASN A 185 26.23 -10.28 33.48
N TRP A 186 26.69 -9.45 32.54
CA TRP A 186 27.02 -8.04 32.79
C TRP A 186 26.08 -7.12 31.97
N THR A 187 25.81 -5.92 32.47
CA THR A 187 24.85 -4.97 31.90
C THR A 187 25.48 -3.63 31.50
N SER A 188 26.60 -3.23 32.11
CA SER A 188 27.23 -1.92 31.90
C SER A 188 28.75 -2.04 31.89
N SER A 189 29.44 -1.12 31.21
CA SER A 189 30.91 -1.02 31.18
C SER A 189 31.45 -0.09 32.28
N ASN A 190 32.77 -0.12 32.53
CA ASN A 190 33.41 0.82 33.46
C ASN A 190 33.32 2.27 32.96
N THR A 191 33.32 2.47 31.64
CA THR A 191 33.10 3.79 31.00
C THR A 191 31.71 4.35 31.30
N ALA A 192 30.72 3.50 31.56
CA ALA A 192 29.40 3.90 32.05
C ALA A 192 29.33 4.07 33.59
N GLY A 193 30.46 4.00 34.30
CA GLY A 193 30.54 4.09 35.75
C GLY A 193 30.19 2.78 36.49
N ALA A 194 30.17 1.64 35.80
CA ALA A 194 29.86 0.35 36.41
C ALA A 194 31.04 -0.19 37.24
N LEU A 195 30.72 -0.91 38.33
CA LEU A 195 31.68 -1.71 39.09
C LEU A 195 31.41 -3.18 38.78
N GLN A 196 32.42 -3.89 38.28
CA GLN A 196 32.32 -5.33 37.91
C GLN A 196 31.20 -5.63 36.90
N GLY A 197 30.99 -4.74 35.93
CA GLY A 197 30.07 -4.99 34.83
C GLY A 197 28.59 -4.73 35.13
N ARG A 198 28.25 -4.18 36.31
CA ARG A 198 26.86 -3.83 36.71
C ARG A 198 26.78 -2.49 37.43
N GLY A 199 25.59 -1.89 37.46
CA GLY A 199 25.31 -0.69 38.24
C GLY A 199 25.89 0.62 37.67
N GLY A 200 26.23 0.65 36.38
CA GLY A 200 26.60 1.90 35.72
C GLY A 200 25.40 2.85 35.57
N LEU A 201 25.69 4.14 35.34
CA LEU A 201 24.70 5.19 35.11
C LEU A 201 23.77 4.88 33.93
N GLN A 202 24.30 4.19 32.91
CA GLN A 202 23.53 3.66 31.79
C GLN A 202 23.91 2.19 31.54
N SER A 203 22.92 1.35 31.26
CA SER A 203 23.14 -0.03 30.81
C SER A 203 23.21 -0.13 29.30
N ALA A 204 23.62 -1.29 28.80
CA ALA A 204 23.70 -1.58 27.39
C ALA A 204 22.37 -1.29 26.68
N ILE A 205 22.48 -0.81 25.45
CA ILE A 205 21.35 -0.44 24.62
C ILE A 205 21.11 -1.54 23.59
N ALA A 206 19.86 -1.94 23.40
CA ALA A 206 19.46 -2.90 22.38
C ALA A 206 18.28 -2.31 21.60
N GLY A 207 18.32 -2.38 20.27
CA GLY A 207 17.30 -1.74 19.43
C GLY A 207 17.80 -1.33 18.05
N PHE A 208 17.07 -0.42 17.45
CA PHE A 208 17.27 0.03 16.08
C PHE A 208 17.37 1.56 16.05
N ASN A 209 18.45 2.09 15.45
CA ASN A 209 18.51 3.50 15.11
C ASN A 209 18.35 3.65 13.60
N ALA A 210 17.33 4.40 13.19
CA ALA A 210 17.07 4.65 11.77
C ALA A 210 18.08 5.63 11.15
N GLY A 211 18.76 6.44 11.98
CA GLY A 211 19.74 7.44 11.56
C GLY A 211 19.10 8.73 11.03
N ASN A 212 19.93 9.76 10.80
CA ASN A 212 19.54 11.09 10.32
C ASN A 212 18.36 11.73 11.08
N GLY A 213 18.24 11.50 12.39
CA GLY A 213 17.15 12.03 13.22
C GLY A 213 15.81 11.31 13.05
N THR A 214 15.78 10.18 12.33
CA THR A 214 14.53 9.48 11.96
C THR A 214 13.91 8.71 13.14
N GLY A 215 14.70 8.42 14.18
CA GLY A 215 14.20 7.86 15.44
C GLY A 215 14.92 6.60 15.93
N TRP A 216 14.67 6.28 17.20
CA TRP A 216 15.22 5.16 17.92
C TRP A 216 14.10 4.23 18.40
N THR A 217 14.21 2.93 18.12
CA THR A 217 13.26 1.92 18.59
C THR A 217 13.97 0.96 19.55
N PRO A 218 13.77 1.08 20.88
CA PRO A 218 14.40 0.23 21.87
C PRO A 218 13.75 -1.15 21.94
N LEU A 219 14.54 -2.18 22.24
CA LEU A 219 14.04 -3.42 22.82
C LEU A 219 13.61 -3.19 24.27
N PRO A 220 12.73 -4.03 24.85
CA PRO A 220 12.37 -3.94 26.25
C PRO A 220 13.61 -3.97 27.16
N TYR A 221 13.61 -3.15 28.21
CA TYR A 221 14.72 -2.99 29.16
C TYR A 221 16.01 -2.38 28.60
N SER A 222 16.02 -1.94 27.34
CA SER A 222 17.19 -1.27 26.74
C SER A 222 17.57 -0.02 27.53
N GLY A 223 18.86 0.14 27.86
CA GLY A 223 19.36 1.25 28.67
C GLY A 223 19.07 1.14 30.17
N GLU A 224 18.22 0.20 30.60
CA GLU A 224 17.90 -0.05 32.02
C GLU A 224 18.83 -1.08 32.66
N GLY A 225 19.03 -0.99 33.99
CA GLY A 225 19.78 -2.00 34.77
C GLY A 225 19.23 -3.43 34.70
N ARG A 226 18.04 -3.61 34.12
CA ARG A 226 17.36 -4.90 33.94
C ARG A 226 17.50 -5.47 32.52
N VAL A 227 18.37 -4.92 31.67
CA VAL A 227 18.66 -5.43 30.31
C VAL A 227 19.04 -6.92 30.28
N ILE A 228 19.53 -7.47 31.41
CA ILE A 228 19.75 -8.91 31.60
C ILE A 228 18.52 -9.78 31.33
N LYS A 229 17.30 -9.23 31.51
CA LYS A 229 16.02 -9.89 31.25
C LYS A 229 15.80 -10.21 29.78
N LEU A 230 16.58 -9.63 28.85
CA LEU A 230 16.51 -9.98 27.43
C LEU A 230 16.76 -11.46 27.16
N LYS A 231 17.51 -12.18 28.02
CA LYS A 231 17.72 -13.63 27.91
C LYS A 231 16.56 -14.48 28.45
N GLU A 232 15.72 -13.91 29.30
CA GLU A 232 14.64 -14.61 30.01
C GLU A 232 13.30 -14.44 29.28
N PHE A 233 13.05 -13.24 28.75
CA PHE A 233 11.81 -12.88 28.07
C PHE A 233 11.95 -12.97 26.55
N SER A 234 10.79 -12.93 25.88
CA SER A 234 10.66 -13.02 24.43
C SER A 234 9.33 -12.43 24.00
N ASN A 235 9.25 -11.93 22.77
CA ASN A 235 7.97 -11.62 22.13
C ASN A 235 7.38 -12.82 21.38
N VAL A 236 8.19 -13.80 20.96
CA VAL A 236 7.80 -14.98 20.17
C VAL A 236 7.78 -16.29 20.98
N GLY A 237 7.72 -16.20 22.30
CA GLY A 237 7.54 -17.37 23.18
C GLY A 237 8.77 -18.26 23.35
N ILE A 238 9.94 -17.89 22.79
CA ILE A 238 11.21 -18.60 22.95
C ILE A 238 12.14 -17.74 23.80
N PRO A 239 12.42 -18.09 25.08
CA PRO A 239 13.26 -17.28 25.97
C PRO A 239 14.56 -16.83 25.29
N GLY A 240 14.87 -15.54 25.38
CA GLY A 240 16.07 -14.96 24.76
C GLY A 240 15.93 -14.61 23.29
N ARG A 241 14.84 -14.99 22.61
CA ARG A 241 14.60 -14.66 21.20
C ARG A 241 13.69 -13.46 21.03
N TRP A 242 14.10 -12.50 20.21
CA TRP A 242 13.30 -11.33 19.88
C TRP A 242 13.22 -11.14 18.38
N LEU A 243 12.00 -11.06 17.84
CA LEU A 243 11.79 -11.01 16.40
C LEU A 243 11.09 -9.72 15.98
N PHE A 244 11.59 -9.08 14.93
CA PHE A 244 11.06 -7.83 14.38
C PHE A 244 11.08 -7.86 12.86
N ARG A 245 10.09 -7.24 12.23
CA ARG A 245 10.14 -6.84 10.82
C ARG A 245 10.72 -5.42 10.76
N VAL A 246 11.64 -5.15 9.84
CA VAL A 246 12.47 -3.92 9.84
C VAL A 246 12.64 -3.27 8.46
N ASP A 247 11.80 -3.61 7.48
CA ASP A 247 11.88 -3.08 6.12
C ASP A 247 11.43 -1.61 5.99
N GLU A 248 10.28 -1.24 6.56
CA GLU A 248 9.77 0.16 6.51
C GLU A 248 9.40 0.67 7.91
N GLU A 249 8.45 0.01 8.57
CA GLU A 249 8.11 0.23 9.96
C GLU A 249 8.63 -0.95 10.79
N ILE A 250 9.13 -0.65 12.00
CA ILE A 250 9.58 -1.69 12.91
C ILE A 250 8.36 -2.33 13.56
N ILE A 251 7.91 -3.44 12.99
CA ILE A 251 6.79 -4.21 13.52
C ILE A 251 7.35 -5.27 14.46
N ARG A 252 6.95 -5.18 15.73
CA ARG A 252 7.29 -6.19 16.74
C ARG A 252 6.56 -7.50 16.43
N GLY A 253 7.31 -8.59 16.41
CA GLY A 253 6.73 -9.94 16.30
C GLY A 253 6.04 -10.40 17.57
N GLY A 254 5.26 -11.46 17.43
CA GLY A 254 4.64 -12.17 18.53
C GLY A 254 3.54 -11.37 19.22
N CYS A 255 3.51 -11.39 20.56
CA CYS A 255 2.41 -10.80 21.35
C CYS A 255 2.89 -9.96 22.55
N SER A 256 1.98 -9.18 23.13
CA SER A 256 2.18 -8.37 24.33
C SER A 256 1.36 -8.90 25.52
N ASN A 257 1.91 -8.76 26.73
CA ASN A 257 1.22 -9.04 28.00
C ASN A 257 0.66 -7.76 28.66
N GLU A 258 0.69 -6.63 27.96
CA GLU A 258 0.11 -5.38 28.44
C GLU A 258 -1.41 -5.48 28.60
N SER A 259 -2.02 -4.60 29.40
CA SER A 259 -3.48 -4.60 29.57
C SER A 259 -4.22 -3.96 28.39
N ILE A 260 -3.55 -3.05 27.68
CA ILE A 260 -4.03 -2.29 26.52
C ILE A 260 -2.88 -2.27 25.52
N GLY A 261 -3.16 -2.34 24.23
CA GLY A 261 -2.10 -2.29 23.22
C GLY A 261 -2.62 -2.18 21.80
N TYR A 262 -1.69 -2.31 20.86
CA TYR A 262 -1.99 -2.27 19.44
C TYR A 262 -2.33 -3.66 18.90
N LEU A 263 -3.31 -3.69 18.01
CA LEU A 263 -3.70 -4.85 17.23
C LEU A 263 -3.09 -4.75 15.84
N THR A 264 -2.47 -5.83 15.40
CA THR A 264 -1.94 -6.00 14.05
C THR A 264 -2.77 -7.04 13.31
N THR A 265 -3.01 -6.80 12.02
CA THR A 265 -3.82 -7.65 11.13
C THR A 265 -2.98 -8.10 9.92
N ALA A 266 -3.22 -9.31 9.44
CA ALA A 266 -2.60 -9.85 8.24
C ALA A 266 -3.59 -10.74 7.45
N PRO A 267 -3.96 -10.40 6.21
CA PRO A 267 -3.52 -9.22 5.46
C PRO A 267 -3.98 -7.91 6.13
N ILE A 268 -3.39 -6.78 5.72
CA ILE A 268 -3.77 -5.43 6.22
C ILE A 268 -5.02 -4.87 5.53
N ALA A 269 -5.47 -5.53 4.46
CA ALA A 269 -6.63 -5.16 3.68
C ALA A 269 -7.33 -6.40 3.10
N ALA A 270 -8.64 -6.31 2.90
CA ALA A 270 -9.43 -7.36 2.23
C ALA A 270 -10.66 -6.79 1.53
N THR A 271 -11.26 -7.57 0.63
CA THR A 271 -12.51 -7.20 -0.07
C THR A 271 -13.68 -6.99 0.89
N MET A 272 -14.51 -5.99 0.62
CA MET A 272 -15.75 -5.71 1.35
C MET A 272 -16.81 -6.82 1.21
N ILE A 273 -16.65 -7.75 0.26
CA ILE A 273 -17.51 -8.93 0.13
C ILE A 273 -17.31 -9.90 1.30
N GLY A 274 -16.17 -9.86 1.99
CA GLY A 274 -15.85 -10.73 3.13
C GLY A 274 -15.39 -12.13 2.73
N GLY A 275 -15.43 -13.06 3.67
CA GLY A 275 -15.00 -14.45 3.50
C GLY A 275 -13.48 -14.67 3.51
N VAL A 276 -12.68 -13.61 3.60
CA VAL A 276 -11.22 -13.70 3.70
C VAL A 276 -10.80 -13.97 5.15
N TYR A 277 -9.85 -14.87 5.36
CA TYR A 277 -9.25 -15.06 6.68
C TYR A 277 -8.29 -13.89 7.01
N VAL A 278 -8.39 -13.39 8.23
CA VAL A 278 -7.54 -12.32 8.76
C VAL A 278 -6.87 -12.86 10.02
N ASN A 279 -5.56 -13.01 9.96
CA ASN A 279 -4.74 -13.33 11.12
C ASN A 279 -4.56 -12.07 11.95
N VAL A 280 -4.83 -12.16 13.24
CA VAL A 280 -4.74 -11.06 14.19
C VAL A 280 -3.72 -11.38 15.28
N SER A 281 -2.94 -10.38 15.67
CA SER A 281 -2.04 -10.44 16.84
C SER A 281 -2.07 -9.14 17.64
N GLY A 282 -2.01 -9.27 18.95
CA GLY A 282 -1.87 -8.17 19.89
C GLY A 282 -1.55 -8.74 21.27
N PRO A 283 -2.55 -9.17 22.04
CA PRO A 283 -2.33 -9.84 23.32
C PRO A 283 -1.79 -11.26 23.19
N CYS A 284 -1.08 -11.73 24.20
CA CYS A 284 -0.70 -13.14 24.32
C CYS A 284 -1.90 -14.00 24.73
N LEU A 285 -2.33 -14.87 23.82
CA LEU A 285 -3.53 -15.70 23.91
C LEU A 285 -3.28 -16.99 24.71
N ARG A 286 -4.11 -17.23 25.72
CA ARG A 286 -4.08 -18.44 26.55
C ARG A 286 -5.07 -19.48 26.03
N GLY A 287 -4.90 -20.74 26.45
CA GLY A 287 -5.75 -21.84 25.97
C GLY A 287 -7.25 -21.71 26.26
N GLY A 288 -7.63 -20.93 27.28
CA GLY A 288 -9.05 -20.68 27.63
C GLY A 288 -9.60 -19.32 27.17
N ASP A 289 -8.84 -18.54 26.40
CA ASP A 289 -9.30 -17.23 25.92
C ASP A 289 -10.32 -17.41 24.79
N VAL A 290 -11.43 -16.66 24.84
CA VAL A 290 -12.42 -16.59 23.76
C VAL A 290 -12.18 -15.32 22.97
N VAL A 291 -11.62 -15.48 21.77
CA VAL A 291 -11.19 -14.35 20.95
C VAL A 291 -12.34 -13.85 20.08
N LYS A 292 -12.68 -12.58 20.25
CA LYS A 292 -13.63 -11.87 19.38
C LYS A 292 -12.98 -10.61 18.82
N VAL A 293 -13.23 -10.31 17.55
CA VAL A 293 -12.71 -9.12 16.90
C VAL A 293 -13.86 -8.33 16.29
N ILE A 294 -13.88 -7.03 16.50
CA ILE A 294 -14.80 -6.11 15.83
C ILE A 294 -14.04 -5.48 14.67
N PHE A 295 -14.56 -5.63 13.46
CA PHE A 295 -14.16 -4.87 12.27
C PHE A 295 -15.24 -3.83 11.99
N ASP A 296 -14.92 -2.55 12.20
CA ASP A 296 -15.87 -1.42 12.16
C ASP A 296 -16.99 -1.58 13.20
N GLU A 297 -18.14 -2.13 12.79
CA GLU A 297 -19.34 -2.35 13.61
C GLU A 297 -19.63 -3.86 13.79
N TYR A 298 -18.93 -4.74 13.07
CA TYR A 298 -19.26 -6.17 13.01
C TYR A 298 -18.31 -7.00 13.86
N GLN A 299 -18.87 -7.70 14.84
CA GLN A 299 -18.15 -8.66 15.68
C GLN A 299 -18.05 -10.03 15.00
N VAL A 300 -16.85 -10.58 14.95
CA VAL A 300 -16.55 -11.93 14.46
C VAL A 300 -15.90 -12.78 15.53
N ASP A 301 -16.18 -14.07 15.48
CA ASP A 301 -15.51 -15.09 16.28
C ASP A 301 -14.22 -15.53 15.61
N CYS A 302 -13.16 -15.70 16.41
CA CYS A 302 -11.85 -16.05 15.90
C CYS A 302 -11.32 -17.32 16.56
N ILE A 303 -10.62 -18.13 15.78
CA ILE A 303 -10.00 -19.37 16.22
C ILE A 303 -8.56 -19.06 16.66
N ARG A 304 -8.21 -19.45 17.89
CA ARG A 304 -6.84 -19.34 18.39
C ARG A 304 -5.95 -20.36 17.69
N LEU A 305 -4.97 -19.90 16.91
CA LEU A 305 -4.01 -20.79 16.27
C LEU A 305 -2.85 -21.13 17.23
N ASN A 306 -2.30 -20.12 17.90
CA ASN A 306 -1.23 -20.31 18.88
C ASN A 306 -1.29 -19.20 19.95
N MET A 307 -0.24 -19.06 20.77
CA MET A 307 -0.18 -18.01 21.81
C MET A 307 -0.10 -16.59 21.22
N HIS A 308 0.37 -16.45 19.99
CA HIS A 308 0.67 -15.16 19.37
C HIS A 308 -0.38 -14.71 18.36
N ARG A 309 -1.16 -15.62 17.79
CA ARG A 309 -2.08 -15.31 16.70
C ARG A 309 -3.41 -16.04 16.83
N ALA A 310 -4.47 -15.34 16.45
CA ALA A 310 -5.77 -15.91 16.16
C ALA A 310 -6.12 -15.64 14.69
N GLN A 311 -7.04 -16.43 14.14
CA GLN A 311 -7.53 -16.30 12.79
C GLN A 311 -9.04 -16.03 12.85
N CYS A 312 -9.46 -14.96 12.19
CA CYS A 312 -10.85 -14.56 12.08
C CYS A 312 -11.27 -14.67 10.61
N VAL A 313 -12.54 -14.93 10.32
CA VAL A 313 -13.08 -14.84 8.96
C VAL A 313 -13.95 -13.61 8.87
N LEU A 314 -13.70 -12.75 7.87
CA LEU A 314 -14.58 -11.60 7.64
C LEU A 314 -15.97 -12.09 7.22
N PRO A 315 -17.05 -11.50 7.74
CA PRO A 315 -18.40 -11.93 7.41
C PRO A 315 -18.71 -11.62 5.95
N VAL A 316 -19.29 -12.59 5.25
CA VAL A 316 -19.74 -12.41 3.86
C VAL A 316 -21.03 -11.58 3.84
N ASN A 317 -21.21 -10.72 2.84
CA ASN A 317 -22.46 -9.96 2.60
C ASN A 317 -22.87 -9.06 3.80
N ARG A 318 -21.91 -8.46 4.52
CA ARG A 318 -22.19 -7.53 5.65
C ARG A 318 -21.43 -6.21 5.61
N MET A 319 -20.20 -6.17 5.11
CA MET A 319 -19.34 -5.00 5.30
C MET A 319 -19.71 -3.81 4.40
N TYR A 320 -19.98 -4.03 3.11
CA TYR A 320 -20.34 -3.04 2.06
C TYR A 320 -19.86 -1.60 2.29
N LYS A 321 -18.60 -1.46 2.70
CA LYS A 321 -17.92 -0.22 3.02
C LYS A 321 -16.51 -0.34 2.49
N THR A 322 -15.96 0.76 2.01
CA THR A 322 -14.57 0.84 1.56
C THR A 322 -13.83 1.89 2.37
N GLY A 323 -12.50 1.76 2.44
CA GLY A 323 -11.66 2.67 3.21
C GLY A 323 -11.16 2.06 4.53
N LEU A 324 -10.54 2.92 5.32
CA LEU A 324 -9.96 2.53 6.61
C LEU A 324 -11.06 2.35 7.66
N VAL A 325 -11.04 1.20 8.35
CA VAL A 325 -11.92 0.87 9.46
C VAL A 325 -11.14 0.57 10.73
N ASN A 326 -11.78 0.82 11.86
CA ASN A 326 -11.20 0.50 13.16
C ASN A 326 -11.39 -0.99 13.45
N VAL A 327 -10.35 -1.62 13.99
CA VAL A 327 -10.40 -3.01 14.43
C VAL A 327 -10.11 -3.08 15.91
N LYS A 328 -10.91 -3.85 16.64
CA LYS A 328 -10.74 -4.03 18.08
C LYS A 328 -10.77 -5.49 18.46
N MET A 329 -9.91 -5.92 19.36
CA MET A 329 -9.80 -7.31 19.78
C MET A 329 -10.13 -7.50 21.27
N SER A 330 -10.89 -8.54 21.55
CA SER A 330 -11.29 -9.04 22.86
C SER A 330 -10.77 -10.47 23.08
N ARG A 331 -10.48 -10.81 24.33
CA ARG A 331 -10.10 -12.16 24.79
C ARG A 331 -11.07 -12.77 25.79
N ASP A 332 -12.01 -11.94 26.27
CA ASP A 332 -12.96 -12.25 27.33
C ASP A 332 -14.37 -12.53 26.77
N GLY A 333 -14.44 -12.97 25.51
CA GLY A 333 -15.71 -13.26 24.85
C GLY A 333 -16.54 -12.02 24.49
N GLY A 334 -15.91 -10.85 24.37
CA GLY A 334 -16.55 -9.61 23.91
C GLY A 334 -16.99 -8.65 25.02
N GLN A 335 -16.53 -8.84 26.27
CA GLN A 335 -16.85 -7.91 27.37
C GLN A 335 -16.01 -6.64 27.29
N SER A 336 -14.75 -6.75 26.89
CA SER A 336 -13.85 -5.61 26.72
C SER A 336 -13.00 -5.70 25.45
N TYR A 337 -12.65 -4.53 24.91
CA TYR A 337 -11.89 -4.38 23.67
C TYR A 337 -10.64 -3.50 23.84
N PRO A 338 -9.66 -3.92 24.66
CA PRO A 338 -8.52 -3.08 25.02
C PRO A 338 -7.42 -3.02 23.94
N TYR A 339 -7.48 -3.85 22.90
CA TYR A 339 -6.52 -3.82 21.80
C TYR A 339 -7.15 -3.23 20.55
N VAL A 340 -6.51 -2.21 19.98
CA VAL A 340 -7.05 -1.44 18.85
C VAL A 340 -6.05 -1.37 17.70
N GLY A 341 -6.58 -1.40 16.48
CA GLY A 341 -5.81 -1.32 15.25
C GLY A 341 -6.66 -0.78 14.11
N THR A 342 -6.12 -0.82 12.90
CA THR A 342 -6.82 -0.40 11.69
C THR A 342 -6.76 -1.49 10.63
N PHE A 343 -7.72 -1.48 9.72
CA PHE A 343 -7.82 -2.42 8.61
C PHE A 343 -8.45 -1.72 7.41
N TYR A 344 -8.05 -2.09 6.20
CA TYR A 344 -8.55 -1.42 5.00
C TYR A 344 -9.53 -2.32 4.23
N LEU A 345 -10.77 -1.85 4.03
CA LEU A 345 -11.75 -2.55 3.20
C LEU A 345 -11.65 -2.08 1.75
N LEU A 346 -11.42 -3.04 0.86
CA LEU A 346 -11.24 -2.85 -0.57
C LEU A 346 -12.56 -3.08 -1.31
N GLN A 347 -12.79 -2.31 -2.37
CA GLN A 347 -13.84 -2.65 -3.32
C GLN A 347 -13.47 -3.92 -4.13
N PRO A 348 -14.45 -4.73 -4.55
CA PRO A 348 -14.19 -6.00 -5.23
C PRO A 348 -13.35 -5.86 -6.51
N ALA A 349 -13.47 -4.73 -7.23
CA ALA A 349 -12.69 -4.51 -8.45
C ALA A 349 -11.19 -4.25 -8.20
N LEU A 350 -10.80 -3.78 -7.01
CA LEU A 350 -9.40 -3.54 -6.65
C LEU A 350 -8.77 -4.72 -5.89
N ALA A 351 -9.58 -5.57 -5.27
CA ALA A 351 -9.08 -6.73 -4.57
C ALA A 351 -8.45 -7.72 -5.56
N SER A 352 -7.25 -8.21 -5.25
CA SER A 352 -6.66 -9.29 -6.04
C SER A 352 -7.52 -10.56 -5.92
N PRO A 353 -7.93 -11.15 -7.05
CA PRO A 353 -8.76 -12.34 -7.03
C PRO A 353 -7.92 -13.55 -6.62
N ALA A 354 -8.43 -14.34 -5.66
CA ALA A 354 -7.83 -15.62 -5.28
C ALA A 354 -8.17 -16.71 -6.32
N VAL A 355 -9.30 -16.55 -7.03
CA VAL A 355 -9.70 -17.39 -8.17
C VAL A 355 -9.48 -16.61 -9.47
N LYS A 356 -8.58 -17.11 -10.31
CA LYS A 356 -8.34 -16.55 -11.65
C LYS A 356 -9.31 -17.19 -12.64
N LEU A 357 -10.13 -16.35 -13.26
CA LEU A 357 -10.95 -16.73 -14.41
C LEU A 357 -10.06 -16.65 -15.66
N ILE A 358 -9.84 -17.77 -16.34
CA ILE A 358 -8.94 -17.85 -17.48
C ILE A 358 -9.75 -17.77 -18.77
N ASP A 359 -9.44 -16.76 -19.59
CA ASP A 359 -9.98 -16.60 -20.94
C ASP A 359 -9.00 -17.20 -21.97
N ASN A 360 -9.53 -17.86 -23.01
CA ASN A 360 -8.71 -18.42 -24.08
C ASN A 360 -8.52 -17.40 -25.22
N PRO A 361 -7.31 -16.86 -25.46
CA PRO A 361 -7.08 -15.88 -26.52
C PRO A 361 -7.16 -16.48 -27.94
N ARG A 362 -6.99 -17.81 -28.09
CA ARG A 362 -7.05 -18.50 -29.40
C ARG A 362 -8.48 -18.81 -29.81
N GLU A 363 -9.38 -18.96 -28.85
CA GLU A 363 -10.79 -19.24 -29.06
C GLU A 363 -11.62 -18.13 -28.39
N PRO A 364 -11.82 -16.99 -29.08
CA PRO A 364 -12.41 -15.81 -28.46
C PRO A 364 -13.81 -16.01 -27.88
N HIS A 365 -14.53 -17.08 -28.24
CA HIS A 365 -15.83 -17.42 -27.64
C HIS A 365 -15.70 -18.10 -26.27
N ASN A 366 -14.57 -18.72 -25.95
CA ASN A 366 -14.28 -19.35 -24.67
C ASN A 366 -13.68 -18.33 -23.70
N ASN A 367 -14.53 -17.38 -23.31
CA ASN A 367 -14.24 -16.34 -22.33
C ASN A 367 -15.39 -16.19 -21.33
N TRP A 368 -15.08 -15.75 -20.12
CA TRP A 368 -16.04 -15.64 -19.01
C TRP A 368 -17.06 -14.50 -19.16
N ARG A 369 -16.96 -13.69 -20.23
CA ARG A 369 -17.97 -12.67 -20.59
C ARG A 369 -18.90 -13.12 -21.73
N SER A 370 -18.58 -14.23 -22.40
CA SER A 370 -19.37 -14.74 -23.52
C SER A 370 -20.60 -15.46 -23.02
N ALA A 371 -21.76 -15.21 -23.65
CA ALA A 371 -22.95 -16.01 -23.42
C ALA A 371 -22.91 -17.40 -24.10
N ASN A 372 -21.97 -17.62 -25.04
CA ASN A 372 -21.92 -18.81 -25.89
C ASN A 372 -20.68 -19.68 -25.66
N ALA A 373 -20.03 -19.54 -24.49
CA ALA A 373 -18.86 -20.33 -24.14
C ALA A 373 -19.16 -21.84 -24.20
N THR A 374 -18.16 -22.61 -24.62
CA THR A 374 -18.17 -24.09 -24.63
C THR A 374 -17.24 -24.69 -23.60
N ARG A 375 -16.27 -23.90 -23.14
CA ARG A 375 -15.22 -24.37 -22.25
C ARG A 375 -14.74 -23.20 -21.41
N LEU A 376 -14.95 -23.27 -20.10
CA LEU A 376 -14.50 -22.27 -19.14
C LEU A 376 -13.55 -22.91 -18.13
N ARG A 377 -12.47 -22.18 -17.81
CA ARG A 377 -11.42 -22.63 -16.91
C ARG A 377 -11.19 -21.61 -15.81
N LEU A 378 -11.02 -22.11 -14.59
CA LEU A 378 -10.65 -21.33 -13.41
C LEU A 378 -9.46 -21.96 -12.70
N GLU A 379 -8.63 -21.13 -12.08
CA GLU A 379 -7.40 -21.52 -11.38
C GLU A 379 -7.31 -20.86 -10.00
N TRP A 380 -6.79 -21.58 -9.01
CA TRP A 380 -6.53 -21.07 -7.67
C TRP A 380 -5.29 -21.73 -7.06
N ALA A 381 -4.78 -21.16 -5.96
CA ALA A 381 -3.65 -21.74 -5.23
C ALA A 381 -4.16 -22.70 -4.13
N PRO A 382 -4.07 -24.03 -4.31
CA PRO A 382 -4.73 -25.00 -3.43
C PRO A 382 -4.19 -24.96 -1.98
N TYR A 383 -2.87 -24.79 -1.83
CA TYR A 383 -2.20 -24.70 -0.53
C TYR A 383 -2.54 -23.45 0.29
N ASN A 384 -3.06 -22.40 -0.35
CA ASN A 384 -3.50 -21.19 0.35
C ASN A 384 -4.89 -21.39 0.98
N LEU A 385 -5.68 -22.33 0.46
CA LEU A 385 -7.01 -22.65 0.99
C LEU A 385 -6.89 -23.59 2.19
N THR A 386 -6.09 -24.66 2.06
CA THR A 386 -5.81 -25.62 3.13
C THR A 386 -4.50 -26.37 2.88
N ASN A 387 -3.89 -26.82 3.97
CA ASN A 387 -2.73 -27.72 3.92
C ASN A 387 -3.14 -29.20 3.83
N ASP A 388 -4.43 -29.52 3.95
CA ASP A 388 -4.92 -30.87 3.76
C ASP A 388 -4.99 -31.20 2.26
N ILE A 389 -4.12 -32.12 1.84
CA ILE A 389 -4.02 -32.59 0.46
C ILE A 389 -5.25 -33.37 0.00
N ASN A 390 -6.06 -33.89 0.93
CA ASN A 390 -7.27 -34.66 0.63
C ASN A 390 -8.54 -33.82 0.76
N ALA A 391 -8.41 -32.52 1.06
CA ALA A 391 -9.57 -31.65 1.14
C ALA A 391 -10.27 -31.57 -0.21
N MET A 392 -11.60 -31.70 -0.16
CA MET A 392 -12.46 -31.44 -1.31
C MET A 392 -12.94 -29.99 -1.26
N VAL A 393 -13.25 -29.44 -2.43
CA VAL A 393 -13.72 -28.07 -2.59
C VAL A 393 -15.07 -28.03 -3.28
N ASP A 394 -15.88 -27.05 -2.88
CA ASP A 394 -17.11 -26.67 -3.54
C ASP A 394 -16.88 -25.39 -4.33
N ILE A 395 -17.33 -25.40 -5.59
CA ILE A 395 -17.24 -24.27 -6.51
C ILE A 395 -18.64 -23.76 -6.74
N LYS A 396 -18.95 -22.62 -6.14
CA LYS A 396 -20.29 -22.03 -6.08
C LYS A 396 -20.35 -20.72 -6.85
N LEU A 397 -21.52 -20.41 -7.39
CA LEU A 397 -21.80 -19.18 -8.11
C LEU A 397 -22.59 -18.25 -7.21
N MET A 398 -22.11 -17.01 -7.05
CA MET A 398 -22.68 -16.01 -6.16
C MET A 398 -23.17 -14.83 -6.98
N GLY A 399 -24.45 -14.46 -6.88
CA GLY A 399 -25.07 -13.39 -7.65
C GLY A 399 -25.27 -12.13 -6.84
N TYR A 400 -25.07 -10.96 -7.48
CA TYR A 400 -25.38 -9.66 -6.90
C TYR A 400 -26.62 -9.04 -7.56
N TRP A 401 -27.49 -8.50 -6.72
CA TRP A 401 -28.65 -7.72 -7.16
C TRP A 401 -28.87 -6.55 -6.20
N GLU A 402 -29.35 -5.43 -6.72
CA GLU A 402 -29.71 -4.26 -5.94
C GLU A 402 -30.94 -3.57 -6.52
N ASP A 403 -31.63 -2.83 -5.66
CA ASP A 403 -32.69 -1.87 -6.01
C ASP A 403 -32.46 -0.55 -5.27
N THR A 404 -33.39 0.41 -5.27
CA THR A 404 -33.21 1.71 -4.61
C THR A 404 -33.04 1.63 -3.09
N ASP A 405 -33.57 0.58 -2.46
CA ASP A 405 -33.61 0.46 -0.99
C ASP A 405 -32.71 -0.65 -0.43
N ASP A 406 -32.41 -1.70 -1.21
CA ASP A 406 -31.74 -2.90 -0.70
C ASP A 406 -30.79 -3.55 -1.73
N HIS A 407 -29.86 -4.36 -1.23
CA HIS A 407 -28.90 -5.13 -2.02
C HIS A 407 -28.68 -6.52 -1.43
N VAL A 408 -28.41 -7.48 -2.30
CA VAL A 408 -28.21 -8.87 -1.94
C VAL A 408 -27.01 -9.43 -2.69
N PHE A 409 -26.13 -10.14 -1.98
CA PHE A 409 -25.12 -11.01 -2.56
C PHE A 409 -25.24 -12.41 -1.98
N GLU A 410 -25.84 -13.31 -2.76
CA GLU A 410 -26.20 -14.66 -2.30
C GLU A 410 -25.81 -15.75 -3.30
N GLU A 411 -25.87 -16.99 -2.85
CA GLU A 411 -25.58 -18.17 -3.66
C GLU A 411 -26.71 -18.41 -4.67
N ILE A 412 -26.37 -18.49 -5.96
CA ILE A 412 -27.35 -18.68 -7.04
C ILE A 412 -27.31 -20.09 -7.65
N GLY A 413 -26.24 -20.84 -7.41
CA GLY A 413 -26.14 -22.23 -7.87
C GLY A 413 -24.73 -22.79 -7.71
N THR A 414 -24.59 -24.08 -7.97
CA THR A 414 -23.31 -24.80 -7.85
C THR A 414 -22.72 -25.14 -9.21
N ILE A 415 -21.41 -24.91 -9.39
CA ILE A 415 -20.67 -25.33 -10.58
C ILE A 415 -20.11 -26.75 -10.38
N ALA A 416 -19.56 -27.02 -9.20
CA ALA A 416 -19.05 -28.34 -8.83
C ALA A 416 -19.09 -28.52 -7.31
N GLU A 417 -19.41 -29.72 -6.85
CA GLU A 417 -19.41 -30.08 -5.43
C GLU A 417 -18.42 -31.20 -5.19
N ARG A 418 -17.73 -31.12 -4.04
CA ARG A 418 -16.83 -32.17 -3.56
C ARG A 418 -15.75 -32.56 -4.59
N THR A 419 -15.19 -31.58 -5.28
CA THR A 419 -14.13 -31.77 -6.28
C THR A 419 -12.76 -31.77 -5.60
N SER A 420 -11.76 -32.43 -6.20
CA SER A 420 -10.37 -32.40 -5.73
C SER A 420 -9.80 -30.98 -5.71
N ASN A 421 -9.02 -30.67 -4.66
CA ASN A 421 -8.32 -29.39 -4.52
C ASN A 421 -7.02 -29.35 -5.36
N ASP A 422 -7.13 -29.54 -6.68
CA ASP A 422 -5.97 -29.62 -7.59
C ASP A 422 -5.50 -28.24 -8.09
N GLY A 423 -6.19 -27.15 -7.72
CA GLY A 423 -5.84 -25.78 -8.11
C GLY A 423 -6.32 -25.34 -9.49
N SER A 424 -7.01 -26.21 -10.23
CA SER A 424 -7.65 -25.85 -11.50
C SER A 424 -8.93 -26.65 -11.70
N TYR A 425 -9.91 -26.03 -12.36
CA TYR A 425 -11.16 -26.68 -12.74
C TYR A 425 -11.61 -26.18 -14.10
N GLU A 426 -12.10 -27.11 -14.93
CA GLU A 426 -12.53 -26.84 -16.29
C GLU A 426 -13.81 -27.61 -16.59
N PHE A 427 -14.76 -26.95 -17.23
CA PHE A 427 -16.08 -27.53 -17.51
C PHE A 427 -16.71 -26.92 -18.77
N ASP A 428 -17.71 -27.62 -19.33
CA ASP A 428 -18.59 -27.10 -20.38
C ASP A 428 -19.87 -26.52 -19.75
N PRO A 429 -20.07 -25.18 -19.81
CA PRO A 429 -21.26 -24.52 -19.27
C PRO A 429 -22.60 -25.06 -19.79
N ARG A 430 -22.63 -25.60 -21.01
CA ARG A 430 -23.86 -26.06 -21.68
C ARG A 430 -24.36 -27.40 -21.15
N THR A 431 -23.46 -28.17 -20.52
CA THR A 431 -23.76 -29.47 -19.93
C THR A 431 -23.85 -29.43 -18.41
N LEU A 432 -23.67 -28.24 -17.82
CA LEU A 432 -23.69 -28.05 -16.38
C LEU A 432 -25.09 -28.35 -15.81
N ALA A 433 -25.17 -29.31 -14.88
CA ALA A 433 -26.41 -29.64 -14.19
C ALA A 433 -26.77 -28.54 -13.18
N ARG A 434 -27.96 -27.94 -13.33
CA ARG A 434 -28.43 -26.81 -12.49
C ARG A 434 -29.42 -27.24 -11.43
N THR A 435 -29.16 -28.36 -10.79
CA THR A 435 -30.06 -28.97 -9.79
C THR A 435 -30.19 -28.13 -8.52
N THR A 436 -29.17 -27.32 -8.20
CA THR A 436 -29.13 -26.46 -7.00
C THR A 436 -29.35 -24.98 -7.32
N MET A 437 -29.80 -24.66 -8.54
CA MET A 437 -30.03 -23.27 -8.94
C MET A 437 -31.15 -22.64 -8.10
N LEU A 438 -30.89 -21.45 -7.56
CA LEU A 438 -31.87 -20.69 -6.80
C LEU A 438 -33.07 -20.36 -7.69
N PHE A 439 -34.28 -20.57 -7.17
CA PHE A 439 -35.53 -20.35 -7.90
C PHE A 439 -35.63 -18.90 -8.40
N ASP A 440 -36.03 -18.71 -9.66
CA ASP A 440 -36.12 -17.40 -10.34
C ASP A 440 -34.84 -16.55 -10.34
N SER A 441 -33.68 -17.14 -10.05
CA SER A 441 -32.41 -16.41 -10.03
C SER A 441 -32.08 -15.73 -11.36
N TRP A 442 -32.45 -16.35 -12.49
CA TRP A 442 -32.25 -15.81 -13.84
C TRP A 442 -32.98 -14.48 -14.11
N ARG A 443 -34.01 -14.14 -13.33
CA ARG A 443 -34.73 -12.86 -13.44
C ARG A 443 -34.03 -11.73 -12.70
N ARG A 444 -33.41 -12.04 -11.56
CA ARG A 444 -32.79 -11.05 -10.67
C ARG A 444 -31.30 -10.89 -10.92
N TYR A 445 -30.60 -12.00 -11.11
CA TYR A 445 -29.15 -12.04 -11.18
C TYR A 445 -28.66 -12.10 -12.62
N SER A 446 -27.83 -11.14 -13.00
CA SER A 446 -27.21 -11.10 -14.32
C SER A 446 -25.68 -11.13 -14.27
N PHE A 447 -25.11 -11.02 -13.07
CA PHE A 447 -23.68 -11.11 -12.82
C PHE A 447 -23.39 -11.45 -11.35
N GLY A 448 -22.12 -11.73 -11.09
CA GLY A 448 -21.61 -11.90 -9.75
C GLY A 448 -20.21 -12.50 -9.78
N GLY A 449 -19.89 -13.41 -8.87
CA GLY A 449 -18.56 -14.01 -8.77
C GLY A 449 -18.60 -15.51 -8.51
N VAL A 450 -17.49 -16.17 -8.78
CA VAL A 450 -17.24 -17.56 -8.41
C VAL A 450 -16.60 -17.58 -7.03
N ARG A 451 -17.15 -18.42 -6.15
CA ARG A 451 -16.68 -18.68 -4.80
C ARG A 451 -16.14 -20.10 -4.72
N ILE A 452 -14.95 -20.28 -4.15
CA ILE A 452 -14.40 -21.59 -3.81
C ILE A 452 -14.24 -21.70 -2.30
N SER A 453 -14.72 -22.78 -1.71
CA SER A 453 -14.55 -23.08 -0.29
C SER A 453 -14.32 -24.58 -0.06
N ILE A 454 -13.85 -24.93 1.13
CA ILE A 454 -13.65 -26.34 1.52
C ILE A 454 -15.02 -26.94 1.82
N SER A 455 -15.31 -28.11 1.23
CA SER A 455 -16.56 -28.81 1.48
C SER A 455 -16.74 -29.08 2.98
N ASP A 456 -17.95 -28.87 3.50
CA ASP A 456 -18.36 -29.14 4.89
C ASP A 456 -17.86 -28.15 5.98
N THR A 457 -17.00 -27.15 5.69
CA THR A 457 -16.43 -26.23 6.72
C THR A 457 -16.57 -24.73 6.44
N ASP A 458 -17.41 -24.36 5.47
CA ASP A 458 -17.62 -23.01 4.92
C ASP A 458 -17.58 -21.82 5.90
N GLU A 459 -18.10 -21.97 7.12
CA GLU A 459 -18.18 -20.86 8.09
C GLU A 459 -16.89 -20.67 8.91
N THR A 460 -16.06 -21.72 9.02
CA THR A 460 -14.83 -21.71 9.81
C THR A 460 -13.57 -21.53 8.96
N THR A 461 -13.68 -21.80 7.66
CA THR A 461 -12.58 -21.72 6.70
C THR A 461 -12.80 -20.56 5.74
N GLY A 462 -11.75 -19.78 5.46
CA GLY A 462 -11.84 -18.69 4.49
C GLY A 462 -12.22 -19.18 3.08
N VAL A 463 -12.79 -18.29 2.29
CA VAL A 463 -13.28 -18.56 0.93
C VAL A 463 -12.48 -17.76 -0.09
N PHE A 464 -12.35 -18.30 -1.29
CA PHE A 464 -11.70 -17.64 -2.41
C PHE A 464 -12.74 -17.05 -3.35
N TRP A 465 -12.46 -15.82 -3.80
CA TRP A 465 -13.31 -15.07 -4.71
C TRP A 465 -12.64 -14.87 -6.06
N SER A 466 -13.42 -14.96 -7.12
CA SER A 466 -13.04 -14.48 -8.45
C SER A 466 -13.29 -12.98 -8.61
N LYS A 467 -12.82 -12.42 -9.73
CA LYS A 467 -13.37 -11.15 -10.23
C LYS A 467 -14.85 -11.31 -10.60
N LEU A 468 -15.56 -10.19 -10.66
CA LEU A 468 -16.94 -10.16 -11.14
C LEU A 468 -17.01 -10.58 -12.61
N THR A 469 -18.00 -11.40 -12.95
CA THR A 469 -18.25 -11.97 -14.27
C THR A 469 -19.75 -11.93 -14.57
N PRO A 470 -20.15 -11.61 -15.81
CA PRO A 470 -21.56 -11.69 -16.21
C PRO A 470 -21.99 -13.14 -16.40
N PHE A 471 -23.28 -13.42 -16.18
CA PHE A 471 -23.82 -14.79 -16.18
C PHE A 471 -24.46 -15.23 -17.49
N GLY A 472 -24.06 -14.60 -18.61
CA GLY A 472 -24.52 -15.00 -19.93
C GLY A 472 -24.32 -16.49 -20.22
N TRP A 473 -23.14 -17.04 -19.90
CA TRP A 473 -22.83 -18.46 -20.08
C TRP A 473 -23.66 -19.40 -19.18
N TYR A 474 -24.20 -18.89 -18.07
CA TYR A 474 -24.94 -19.68 -17.09
C TYR A 474 -26.46 -19.64 -17.32
N PHE A 475 -27.04 -18.50 -17.68
CA PHE A 475 -28.50 -18.35 -17.82
C PHE A 475 -29.02 -18.41 -19.26
N ARG A 476 -28.14 -18.46 -20.26
CA ARG A 476 -28.53 -18.33 -21.67
C ARG A 476 -29.68 -19.24 -22.12
N ASP A 477 -29.60 -20.54 -21.86
CA ASP A 477 -30.62 -21.54 -22.24
C ASP A 477 -31.96 -21.30 -21.54
N VAL A 478 -31.95 -20.78 -20.30
CA VAL A 478 -33.18 -20.37 -19.60
C VAL A 478 -33.76 -19.13 -20.27
N TRP A 479 -32.92 -18.14 -20.57
CA TRP A 479 -33.37 -16.94 -21.29
C TRP A 479 -33.84 -17.25 -22.72
N GLU A 480 -33.17 -18.15 -23.43
CA GLU A 480 -33.55 -18.59 -24.78
C GLU A 480 -34.87 -19.38 -24.76
N TYR A 481 -35.15 -20.12 -23.68
CA TYR A 481 -36.43 -20.80 -23.48
C TYR A 481 -37.58 -19.82 -23.18
N GLU A 482 -37.36 -18.84 -22.31
CA GLU A 482 -38.39 -17.90 -21.84
C GLU A 482 -38.66 -16.76 -22.85
N TYR A 483 -37.62 -16.19 -23.44
CA TYR A 483 -37.71 -15.03 -24.36
C TYR A 483 -37.55 -15.41 -25.84
N GLY A 484 -37.20 -16.66 -26.14
CA GLY A 484 -36.97 -17.12 -27.51
C GLY A 484 -35.56 -16.77 -28.05
N LYS A 485 -35.41 -16.80 -29.38
CA LYS A 485 -34.11 -16.59 -30.04
C LYS A 485 -33.52 -15.20 -29.84
N ASP A 486 -34.38 -14.21 -29.62
CA ASP A 486 -34.00 -12.80 -29.44
C ASP A 486 -33.87 -12.41 -27.96
N TRP A 487 -33.67 -13.39 -27.07
CA TRP A 487 -33.55 -13.20 -25.62
C TRP A 487 -32.58 -12.07 -25.22
N ALA A 488 -31.47 -11.92 -25.94
CA ALA A 488 -30.48 -10.90 -25.63
C ALA A 488 -31.02 -9.49 -25.90
N LEU A 489 -31.78 -9.32 -26.97
CA LEU A 489 -32.44 -8.06 -27.32
C LEU A 489 -33.55 -7.74 -26.31
N GLU A 490 -34.36 -8.71 -25.92
CA GLU A 490 -35.39 -8.55 -24.89
C GLU A 490 -34.79 -8.09 -23.55
N LEU A 491 -33.67 -8.67 -23.10
CA LEU A 491 -32.98 -8.22 -21.90
C LEU A 491 -32.40 -6.80 -22.01
N CYS A 492 -31.99 -6.38 -23.21
CA CYS A 492 -31.53 -5.03 -23.46
C CYS A 492 -32.70 -4.03 -23.40
N LEU A 493 -33.82 -4.36 -24.04
CA LEU A 493 -35.03 -3.54 -24.04
C LEU A 493 -35.63 -3.39 -22.63
N ASP A 494 -35.68 -4.47 -21.85
CA ASP A 494 -36.13 -4.44 -20.46
C ASP A 494 -35.26 -3.49 -19.60
N TRP A 495 -33.94 -3.56 -19.75
CA TRP A 495 -33.03 -2.61 -19.11
C TRP A 495 -33.27 -1.17 -19.60
N PHE A 496 -33.44 -0.97 -20.91
CA PHE A 496 -33.64 0.35 -21.51
C PHE A 496 -34.92 1.02 -20.99
N ASP A 497 -36.00 0.26 -20.84
CA ASP A 497 -37.27 0.71 -20.29
C ASP A 497 -37.18 0.95 -18.78
N TYR A 498 -36.50 0.06 -18.05
CA TYR A 498 -36.27 0.22 -16.61
C TYR A 498 -35.45 1.48 -16.31
N ASP A 499 -34.31 1.68 -16.98
CA ASP A 499 -33.46 2.86 -16.77
C ASP A 499 -34.18 4.14 -17.22
N GLY A 500 -35.04 4.06 -18.23
CA GLY A 500 -35.86 5.18 -18.71
C GLY A 500 -36.97 5.66 -17.80
N LYS A 501 -37.45 4.81 -16.89
CA LYS A 501 -38.41 5.21 -15.85
C LYS A 501 -37.73 5.93 -14.69
N ARG A 502 -36.41 5.83 -14.57
CA ARG A 502 -35.62 6.47 -13.51
C ARG A 502 -35.28 7.91 -13.92
N VAL A 503 -34.86 8.70 -12.93
CA VAL A 503 -34.37 10.06 -13.17
C VAL A 503 -33.22 10.00 -14.20
N ASN A 504 -33.32 10.86 -15.21
CA ASN A 504 -32.30 11.00 -16.23
C ASN A 504 -31.10 11.77 -15.65
N PHE A 505 -30.18 11.01 -15.07
CA PHE A 505 -28.99 11.55 -14.43
C PHE A 505 -28.06 12.24 -15.44
N ALA A 506 -28.08 11.88 -16.73
CA ALA A 506 -27.22 12.51 -17.74
C ALA A 506 -27.51 14.01 -17.89
N MET A 507 -28.78 14.43 -17.79
CA MET A 507 -29.16 15.85 -17.77
C MET A 507 -28.65 16.58 -16.52
N ASP A 508 -28.51 15.87 -15.39
CA ASP A 508 -27.91 16.41 -14.17
C ASP A 508 -26.37 16.39 -14.23
N LEU A 509 -25.76 15.70 -15.19
CA LEU A 509 -24.30 15.65 -15.33
C LEU A 509 -23.78 16.78 -16.19
N GLU A 510 -24.43 17.08 -17.31
CA GLU A 510 -23.96 18.09 -18.26
C GLU A 510 -23.68 19.47 -17.63
N PRO A 511 -24.55 20.05 -16.77
CA PRO A 511 -24.28 21.36 -16.17
C PRO A 511 -23.35 21.36 -14.95
N PHE A 512 -23.09 20.20 -14.35
CA PHE A 512 -22.25 20.08 -13.14
C PHE A 512 -20.85 19.50 -13.45
N LEU A 513 -20.78 18.58 -14.41
CA LEU A 513 -19.60 17.82 -14.85
C LEU A 513 -19.57 17.67 -16.39
N PRO A 514 -19.41 18.76 -17.16
CA PRO A 514 -19.28 18.73 -18.64
C PRO A 514 -17.90 18.25 -19.09
N CYS A 515 -17.83 17.37 -20.09
CA CYS A 515 -16.54 16.86 -20.58
C CYS A 515 -15.65 18.00 -21.12
N PRO A 516 -14.33 17.98 -20.91
CA PRO A 516 -13.42 18.90 -21.58
C PRO A 516 -13.50 18.71 -23.09
N CYS A 517 -13.44 19.80 -23.87
CA CYS A 517 -13.53 19.71 -25.32
C CYS A 517 -12.28 19.06 -25.94
N THR A 518 -11.11 19.21 -25.30
CA THR A 518 -9.85 18.66 -25.80
C THR A 518 -9.10 17.81 -24.77
N LEU A 519 -8.26 16.90 -25.25
CA LEU A 519 -7.42 16.04 -24.41
C LEU A 519 -6.47 16.88 -23.54
N ASP A 520 -5.95 18.00 -24.06
CA ASP A 520 -5.10 18.90 -23.28
C ASP A 520 -5.87 19.51 -22.11
N GLN A 521 -7.11 19.95 -22.33
CA GLN A 521 -7.96 20.44 -21.26
C GLN A 521 -8.24 19.35 -20.22
N ALA A 522 -8.47 18.10 -20.66
CA ALA A 522 -8.69 16.97 -19.77
C ALA A 522 -7.45 16.60 -18.94
N MET A 523 -6.27 16.64 -19.56
CA MET A 523 -4.99 16.44 -18.86
C MET A 523 -4.73 17.55 -17.85
N LEU A 524 -5.25 18.76 -18.10
CA LEU A 524 -5.18 19.85 -17.14
C LEU A 524 -6.22 19.72 -16.01
N ASP A 525 -7.39 19.11 -16.27
CA ASP A 525 -8.54 18.92 -15.37
C ASP A 525 -8.77 17.45 -14.96
N LEU A 526 -7.69 16.71 -14.68
CA LEU A 526 -7.71 15.27 -14.35
C LEU A 526 -8.59 14.92 -13.15
N GLY A 527 -8.91 15.90 -12.33
CA GLY A 527 -9.49 15.66 -11.05
C GLY A 527 -11.02 15.74 -11.01
N ARG A 528 -11.65 16.66 -11.78
CA ARG A 528 -13.09 17.00 -11.69
C ARG A 528 -14.00 15.78 -11.86
N TRP A 529 -13.48 14.71 -12.48
CA TRP A 529 -14.15 13.52 -12.97
C TRP A 529 -14.46 12.40 -11.96
N THR A 530 -14.61 12.68 -10.66
CA THR A 530 -14.78 11.60 -9.66
C THR A 530 -16.07 11.63 -8.85
N GLY A 531 -16.94 12.62 -9.09
CA GLY A 531 -18.29 12.67 -8.50
C GLY A 531 -19.34 11.85 -9.26
N ALA A 532 -19.19 11.80 -10.59
CA ALA A 532 -20.00 10.98 -11.48
C ALA A 532 -19.09 10.06 -12.26
N GLY A 533 -19.51 8.81 -12.54
CA GLY A 533 -18.70 7.86 -13.30
C GLY A 533 -18.62 8.21 -14.79
N GLN A 534 -18.53 9.49 -15.13
CA GLN A 534 -18.45 9.97 -16.49
C GLN A 534 -17.04 9.74 -17.02
N VAL A 535 -16.96 8.98 -18.11
CA VAL A 535 -15.73 8.75 -18.85
C VAL A 535 -15.79 9.62 -20.10
N CYS A 536 -14.83 10.52 -20.26
CA CYS A 536 -14.65 11.30 -21.48
C CYS A 536 -13.52 10.66 -22.31
N CYS A 537 -13.79 10.35 -23.57
CA CYS A 537 -12.80 9.79 -24.49
C CYS A 537 -12.49 10.80 -25.60
N TYR A 538 -11.25 10.78 -26.07
CA TYR A 538 -10.75 11.70 -27.08
C TYR A 538 -10.23 10.91 -28.27
N ASP A 539 -10.43 11.45 -29.47
CA ASP A 539 -9.88 10.87 -30.69
C ASP A 539 -8.36 11.09 -30.78
N PHE A 540 -7.76 10.64 -31.90
CA PHE A 540 -6.31 10.76 -32.11
C PHE A 540 -5.85 12.21 -32.33
N GLU A 541 -6.76 13.14 -32.66
CA GLU A 541 -6.50 14.57 -32.78
C GLU A 541 -6.71 15.31 -31.45
N GLY A 542 -7.21 14.60 -30.44
CA GLY A 542 -7.44 15.12 -29.10
C GLY A 542 -8.81 15.78 -28.93
N TRP A 543 -9.78 15.54 -29.79
CA TRP A 543 -11.15 16.07 -29.67
C TRP A 543 -12.07 15.10 -28.94
N LEU A 544 -13.01 15.64 -28.17
CA LEU A 544 -14.03 14.86 -27.45
C LEU A 544 -14.86 14.02 -28.42
N MET A 545 -14.96 12.72 -28.13
CA MET A 545 -15.81 11.79 -28.87
C MET A 545 -17.19 11.68 -28.21
N HIS A 546 -18.25 11.94 -28.97
CA HIS A 546 -19.63 11.78 -28.51
C HIS A 546 -20.15 10.37 -28.81
N SER A 547 -20.83 9.75 -27.85
CA SER A 547 -21.44 8.42 -27.99
C SER A 547 -22.45 8.33 -29.15
N ASP A 548 -23.16 9.41 -29.42
CA ASP A 548 -24.25 9.47 -30.41
C ASP A 548 -23.72 9.26 -31.85
N ASP A 549 -22.44 9.57 -32.09
CA ASP A 549 -21.80 9.35 -33.40
C ASP A 549 -21.46 7.87 -33.67
N TYR A 550 -21.54 7.00 -32.65
CA TYR A 550 -21.09 5.61 -32.70
C TYR A 550 -22.24 4.59 -32.57
N GLU A 551 -23.49 5.04 -32.61
CA GLU A 551 -24.69 4.20 -32.42
C GLU A 551 -24.77 3.00 -33.38
N ASN A 552 -24.29 3.15 -34.62
CA ASN A 552 -24.36 2.13 -35.68
C ASN A 552 -22.99 1.73 -36.24
N ALA A 553 -21.90 2.04 -35.53
CA ALA A 553 -20.57 2.06 -36.13
C ALA A 553 -19.83 0.71 -35.97
N ALA A 554 -19.40 0.12 -37.09
CA ALA A 554 -18.37 -0.95 -37.11
C ALA A 554 -17.05 -0.52 -36.42
N HIS A 555 -16.88 0.78 -36.21
CA HIS A 555 -15.75 1.40 -35.52
C HIS A 555 -15.67 1.09 -34.02
N LEU A 556 -16.75 0.60 -33.38
CA LEU A 556 -16.72 0.12 -31.99
C LEU A 556 -15.74 -1.04 -31.74
N ARG A 557 -15.24 -1.67 -32.82
CA ARG A 557 -14.16 -2.66 -32.77
C ARG A 557 -12.79 -2.03 -32.46
N PHE A 558 -12.59 -0.76 -32.80
CA PHE A 558 -11.31 -0.05 -32.72
C PHE A 558 -11.34 1.09 -31.69
N PHE A 559 -12.48 1.77 -31.54
CA PHE A 559 -12.64 2.92 -30.66
C PHE A 559 -13.91 2.78 -29.82
N SER A 560 -13.87 3.17 -28.55
CA SER A 560 -15.06 3.28 -27.70
C SER A 560 -15.23 4.73 -27.30
N PRO A 561 -16.39 5.36 -27.57
CA PRO A 561 -16.67 6.69 -27.05
C PRO A 561 -16.77 6.64 -25.52
N GLY A 562 -16.64 7.81 -24.90
CA GLY A 562 -16.84 7.98 -23.48
C GLY A 562 -18.32 7.85 -23.12
N THR A 563 -18.65 7.35 -21.94
CA THR A 563 -20.05 7.23 -21.49
C THR A 563 -20.22 7.72 -20.07
N ALA A 564 -21.39 8.30 -19.77
CA ALA A 564 -21.79 8.63 -18.42
C ALA A 564 -22.26 7.36 -17.68
N MET A 565 -21.74 7.09 -16.48
CA MET A 565 -22.20 5.96 -15.65
C MET A 565 -23.12 6.42 -14.53
N ARG A 566 -24.20 5.67 -14.28
CA ARG A 566 -25.16 5.95 -13.20
C ARG A 566 -24.54 5.72 -11.82
N ALA A 567 -23.78 4.64 -11.67
CA ALA A 567 -23.05 4.35 -10.46
C ALA A 567 -21.55 4.48 -10.71
N HIS A 568 -20.88 5.32 -9.93
CA HIS A 568 -19.44 5.47 -10.03
C HIS A 568 -18.77 4.12 -9.67
N PRO A 569 -17.74 3.64 -10.42
CA PRO A 569 -17.05 2.36 -10.12
C PRO A 569 -16.50 2.26 -8.70
N MET A 570 -16.27 3.41 -8.08
CA MET A 570 -15.81 3.51 -6.70
C MET A 570 -16.91 3.86 -5.69
N GLY A 571 -18.17 3.96 -6.12
CA GLY A 571 -19.30 4.45 -5.33
C GLY A 571 -19.22 5.95 -5.00
N SER A 572 -20.33 6.51 -4.56
CA SER A 572 -20.43 7.86 -4.00
C SER A 572 -20.53 7.79 -2.47
N PHE A 573 -20.10 8.87 -1.79
CA PHE A 573 -20.27 8.97 -0.35
C PHE A 573 -21.74 9.27 0.00
N PRO A 574 -22.36 8.62 1.01
CA PRO A 574 -21.88 7.48 1.81
C PRO A 574 -22.28 6.10 1.22
N PHE A 575 -21.29 5.21 1.11
CA PHE A 575 -21.30 3.90 0.41
C PHE A 575 -22.30 2.83 0.90
N LYS A 576 -23.19 3.16 1.85
CA LYS A 576 -24.03 2.21 2.59
C LYS A 576 -25.42 2.01 2.01
N ARG A 577 -25.78 2.70 0.92
CA ARG A 577 -27.09 2.55 0.27
C ARG A 577 -26.92 2.32 -1.22
N PRO A 578 -27.61 1.34 -1.80
CA PRO A 578 -27.80 1.25 -3.25
C PRO A 578 -28.35 2.56 -3.83
N PRO A 579 -28.00 2.93 -5.07
CA PRO A 579 -27.08 2.27 -6.01
C PRO A 579 -25.61 2.71 -5.82
N TYR A 580 -25.15 2.88 -4.57
CA TYR A 580 -23.84 3.46 -4.26
C TYR A 580 -22.84 2.46 -3.64
N VAL A 581 -23.12 1.17 -3.72
CA VAL A 581 -22.20 0.10 -3.35
C VAL A 581 -21.04 0.04 -4.36
N PRO A 582 -19.78 0.34 -3.95
CA PRO A 582 -18.64 0.45 -4.87
C PRO A 582 -18.41 -0.81 -5.71
N SER A 583 -18.10 -0.61 -7.00
CA SER A 583 -17.89 -1.63 -8.03
C SER A 583 -19.08 -2.54 -8.35
N LEU A 584 -19.88 -2.95 -7.36
CA LEU A 584 -21.04 -3.81 -7.57
C LEU A 584 -22.19 -3.05 -8.23
N SER A 585 -22.50 -1.85 -7.76
CA SER A 585 -23.58 -1.04 -8.36
C SER A 585 -23.25 -0.63 -9.78
N ASN A 586 -22.01 -0.19 -10.02
CA ASN A 586 -21.52 0.11 -11.37
C ASN A 586 -21.62 -1.11 -12.29
N PHE A 587 -21.26 -2.29 -11.79
CA PHE A 587 -21.39 -3.51 -12.59
C PHE A 587 -22.86 -3.82 -12.90
N HIS A 588 -23.76 -3.63 -11.93
CA HIS A 588 -25.19 -3.83 -12.07
C HIS A 588 -25.85 -2.85 -13.06
N THR A 589 -25.60 -1.55 -12.94
CA THR A 589 -26.33 -0.50 -13.67
C THR A 589 -25.70 -0.12 -15.01
N ASP A 590 -24.40 -0.30 -15.17
CA ASP A 590 -23.64 0.25 -16.30
C ASP A 590 -22.90 -0.85 -17.08
N ILE A 591 -22.09 -1.67 -16.42
CA ILE A 591 -21.32 -2.72 -17.13
C ILE A 591 -22.25 -3.80 -17.69
N MET A 592 -23.23 -4.27 -16.91
CA MET A 592 -24.18 -5.27 -17.38
C MET A 592 -25.10 -4.76 -18.49
N ALA A 593 -25.42 -3.47 -18.49
CA ALA A 593 -26.17 -2.85 -19.58
C ALA A 593 -25.40 -2.94 -20.89
N TYR A 594 -24.10 -2.61 -20.84
CA TYR A 594 -23.22 -2.75 -22.00
C TYR A 594 -23.08 -4.21 -22.45
N GLU A 595 -22.91 -5.17 -21.53
CA GLU A 595 -22.85 -6.60 -21.89
C GLU A 595 -24.15 -7.07 -22.59
N LYS A 596 -25.33 -6.73 -22.03
CA LYS A 596 -26.63 -7.09 -22.61
C LYS A 596 -26.85 -6.49 -24.00
N CYS A 597 -26.73 -5.17 -24.12
CA CYS A 597 -27.06 -4.45 -25.35
C CYS A 597 -25.96 -4.57 -26.42
N CYS A 598 -24.71 -4.27 -26.06
CA CYS A 598 -23.63 -4.20 -27.04
C CYS A 598 -23.00 -5.55 -27.38
N LYS A 599 -22.82 -6.43 -26.39
CA LYS A 599 -22.09 -7.70 -26.60
C LYS A 599 -22.99 -8.87 -26.94
N TRP A 600 -24.16 -8.98 -26.32
CA TRP A 600 -25.07 -10.10 -26.53
C TRP A 600 -26.11 -9.81 -27.60
N ALA A 601 -26.83 -8.68 -27.52
CA ALA A 601 -27.85 -8.31 -28.51
C ALA A 601 -27.26 -7.74 -29.81
N GLY A 602 -26.08 -7.10 -29.73
CA GLY A 602 -25.49 -6.37 -30.84
C GLY A 602 -26.23 -5.07 -31.19
N ALA A 603 -27.10 -4.60 -30.29
CA ALA A 603 -27.90 -3.38 -30.41
C ALA A 603 -27.36 -2.31 -29.44
N CYS A 604 -26.16 -1.79 -29.74
CA CYS A 604 -25.46 -0.82 -28.91
C CYS A 604 -26.17 0.53 -28.79
N GLU A 605 -26.98 0.89 -29.78
CA GLU A 605 -27.74 2.14 -29.85
C GLU A 605 -28.56 2.38 -28.57
N PHE A 606 -29.24 1.36 -28.04
CA PHE A 606 -30.02 1.47 -26.81
C PHE A 606 -29.17 1.81 -25.59
N TYR A 607 -27.93 1.29 -25.54
CA TYR A 607 -27.01 1.61 -24.46
C TYR A 607 -26.58 3.07 -24.54
N PHE A 608 -26.15 3.54 -25.72
CA PHE A 608 -25.68 4.91 -25.89
C PHE A 608 -26.77 5.95 -25.67
N TRP A 609 -28.01 5.71 -26.12
CA TRP A 609 -29.14 6.60 -25.86
C TRP A 609 -29.42 6.84 -24.36
N ARG A 610 -29.07 5.88 -23.49
CA ARG A 610 -29.21 6.01 -22.02
C ARG A 610 -27.94 6.43 -21.32
N ARG A 611 -26.80 6.39 -21.99
CA ARG A 611 -25.45 6.59 -21.42
C ARG A 611 -24.66 7.60 -22.26
N GLN A 612 -25.35 8.66 -22.67
CA GLN A 612 -24.77 9.68 -23.55
C GLN A 612 -23.56 10.34 -22.91
N THR A 613 -22.55 10.64 -23.72
CA THR A 613 -21.41 11.46 -23.30
C THR A 613 -21.89 12.88 -23.04
N SER A 614 -21.60 13.47 -21.88
CA SER A 614 -21.92 14.87 -21.65
C SER A 614 -21.14 15.77 -22.62
N GLY A 615 -21.80 16.83 -23.08
CA GLY A 615 -21.20 17.84 -23.93
C GLY A 615 -20.07 18.63 -23.27
N CYS A 616 -19.38 19.44 -24.08
CA CYS A 616 -18.35 20.37 -23.62
C CYS A 616 -18.80 21.85 -23.66
N GLN A 617 -20.05 22.11 -24.01
CA GLN A 617 -20.61 23.46 -24.18
C GLN A 617 -20.58 24.27 -22.88
N GLU A 618 -20.80 23.61 -21.74
CA GLU A 618 -20.73 24.23 -20.40
C GLU A 618 -19.36 24.04 -19.73
N TYR A 619 -18.38 23.46 -20.44
CA TYR A 619 -17.05 23.24 -19.88
C TYR A 619 -16.29 24.56 -19.72
N ILE A 620 -16.05 24.91 -18.46
CA ILE A 620 -15.16 26.00 -18.07
C ILE A 620 -13.85 25.38 -17.57
N PRO A 621 -12.71 25.64 -18.25
CA PRO A 621 -11.43 25.06 -17.87
C PRO A 621 -11.00 25.55 -16.47
N PRO A 622 -10.41 24.67 -15.64
CA PRO A 622 -9.87 25.10 -14.35
C PRO A 622 -8.63 25.98 -14.55
N VAL A 623 -8.45 26.93 -13.65
CA VAL A 623 -7.24 27.76 -13.58
C VAL A 623 -6.21 27.07 -12.70
N ALA A 624 -4.94 27.13 -13.11
CA ALA A 624 -3.85 26.42 -12.47
C ALA A 624 -2.77 27.39 -11.96
N GLY A 625 -2.44 27.30 -10.68
CA GLY A 625 -1.21 27.87 -10.13
C GLY A 625 -0.13 26.79 -10.09
N ILE A 626 1.13 27.16 -10.38
CA ILE A 626 2.24 26.21 -10.56
C ILE A 626 3.43 26.64 -9.71
N ALA A 627 4.03 25.69 -8.99
CA ALA A 627 5.37 25.82 -8.44
C ALA A 627 6.24 24.66 -8.96
N TYR A 628 7.42 24.94 -9.51
CA TYR A 628 8.29 23.95 -10.15
C TYR A 628 9.77 24.36 -10.14
N GLY A 629 10.69 23.44 -10.43
CA GLY A 629 12.13 23.75 -10.52
C GLY A 629 12.74 24.28 -9.21
N ASP A 630 13.63 25.27 -9.33
CA ASP A 630 14.37 25.91 -8.23
C ASP A 630 13.74 27.24 -7.77
N PRO A 631 12.78 27.17 -6.85
CA PRO A 631 11.39 27.13 -7.26
C PRO A 631 10.95 28.40 -8.03
N HIS A 632 10.44 28.17 -9.23
CA HIS A 632 9.68 29.09 -10.07
C HIS A 632 8.19 29.01 -9.73
N PHE A 633 7.52 30.15 -9.73
CA PHE A 633 6.08 30.26 -9.45
C PHE A 633 5.34 30.90 -10.60
N VAL A 634 4.15 30.37 -10.88
CA VAL A 634 3.12 30.97 -11.72
C VAL A 634 1.84 31.04 -10.90
N THR A 635 1.38 32.25 -10.60
CA THR A 635 0.13 32.48 -9.84
C THR A 635 -1.10 32.08 -10.66
N TYR A 636 -2.27 32.02 -10.03
CA TYR A 636 -3.52 31.71 -10.73
C TYR A 636 -3.84 32.74 -11.83
N ASP A 637 -3.51 34.02 -11.62
CA ASP A 637 -3.73 35.08 -12.61
C ASP A 637 -2.55 35.26 -13.60
N GLY A 638 -1.52 34.41 -13.50
CA GLY A 638 -0.45 34.27 -14.50
C GLY A 638 0.82 35.06 -14.21
N THR A 639 0.95 35.70 -13.05
CA THR A 639 2.18 36.36 -12.59
C THR A 639 3.29 35.35 -12.38
N ARG A 640 4.46 35.60 -13.00
CA ARG A 640 5.62 34.71 -12.96
C ARG A 640 6.73 35.32 -12.12
N TYR A 641 7.20 34.59 -11.12
CA TYR A 641 8.27 35.06 -10.24
C TYR A 641 9.08 33.91 -9.63
N ASN A 642 10.23 34.25 -9.06
CA ASN A 642 11.13 33.29 -8.42
C ASN A 642 11.20 33.58 -6.92
N PHE A 643 11.24 32.53 -6.09
CA PHE A 643 11.29 32.70 -4.64
C PHE A 643 12.18 31.65 -3.97
N GLN A 644 13.39 32.05 -3.55
CA GLN A 644 14.39 31.15 -2.95
C GLN A 644 14.29 31.07 -1.42
N GLY A 645 13.10 30.83 -0.88
CA GLY A 645 12.88 30.70 0.56
C GLY A 645 13.35 29.36 1.14
N LYS A 646 13.77 29.33 2.41
CA LYS A 646 14.03 28.10 3.18
C LYS A 646 13.08 28.06 4.38
N GLY A 647 12.23 27.04 4.46
CA GLY A 647 11.23 26.92 5.53
C GLY A 647 9.91 26.34 5.06
N TYR A 648 8.85 26.67 5.79
CA TYR A 648 7.48 26.29 5.48
C TYR A 648 6.69 27.52 5.03
N TYR A 649 6.01 27.40 3.89
CA TYR A 649 5.26 28.50 3.29
C TYR A 649 3.86 28.06 2.92
N VAL A 650 2.90 28.99 2.99
CA VAL A 650 1.55 28.77 2.48
C VAL A 650 1.59 28.93 0.96
N LEU A 651 1.39 27.82 0.24
CA LEU A 651 1.34 27.86 -1.21
C LEU A 651 0.04 28.49 -1.69
N THR A 652 -1.07 28.05 -1.12
CA THR A 652 -2.39 28.66 -1.34
C THR A 652 -3.31 28.33 -0.18
N MET A 653 -4.16 29.28 0.16
CA MET A 653 -5.25 29.11 1.10
C MET A 653 -6.48 29.86 0.60
N SER A 654 -7.66 29.32 0.90
CA SER A 654 -8.94 29.99 0.66
C SER A 654 -9.85 29.74 1.84
N LYS A 655 -10.42 30.81 2.40
CA LYS A 655 -11.39 30.76 3.49
C LYS A 655 -12.74 31.30 3.02
N ASP A 656 -13.66 30.39 2.74
CA ASP A 656 -15.06 30.66 2.44
C ASP A 656 -15.96 29.85 3.40
N PRO A 657 -17.15 30.35 3.79
CA PRO A 657 -18.08 29.59 4.63
C PRO A 657 -18.45 28.19 4.08
N ARG A 658 -18.30 27.96 2.77
CA ARG A 658 -18.56 26.68 2.10
C ARG A 658 -17.28 25.89 1.78
N HIS A 659 -16.11 26.53 1.75
CA HIS A 659 -14.82 25.92 1.39
C HIS A 659 -13.64 26.54 2.17
N ASP A 660 -12.97 25.73 2.98
CA ASP A 660 -11.74 26.06 3.72
C ASP A 660 -10.60 25.20 3.18
N PHE A 661 -9.87 25.71 2.20
CA PHE A 661 -8.78 24.99 1.53
C PHE A 661 -7.44 25.54 1.97
N HIS A 662 -6.48 24.66 2.26
CA HIS A 662 -5.18 25.06 2.76
C HIS A 662 -4.08 24.12 2.27
N VAL A 663 -3.06 24.68 1.62
CA VAL A 663 -1.87 23.97 1.15
C VAL A 663 -0.61 24.68 1.61
N GLN A 664 0.28 23.90 2.22
CA GLN A 664 1.59 24.33 2.65
C GLN A 664 2.66 23.55 1.92
N ILE A 665 3.82 24.17 1.73
CA ILE A 665 4.99 23.55 1.14
C ILE A 665 6.21 23.75 2.02
N ARG A 666 7.11 22.77 2.00
CA ARG A 666 8.41 22.81 2.64
C ARG A 666 9.48 23.02 1.57
N MET A 667 10.30 24.04 1.74
CA MET A 667 11.44 24.33 0.88
C MET A 667 12.75 24.13 1.65
N GLU A 668 13.67 23.39 1.05
CA GLU A 668 14.99 23.12 1.62
C GLU A 668 16.09 23.40 0.60
N GLN A 669 17.30 23.61 1.08
CA GLN A 669 18.47 23.61 0.21
C GLN A 669 18.73 22.19 -0.30
N PRO A 670 19.01 22.00 -1.60
CA PRO A 670 19.38 20.69 -2.11
C PRO A 670 20.75 20.23 -1.53
N PRO A 671 21.05 18.92 -1.55
CA PRO A 671 22.34 18.39 -1.16
C PRO A 671 23.49 19.06 -1.92
N LYS A 672 24.70 18.94 -1.35
CA LYS A 672 25.92 19.35 -2.03
C LYS A 672 26.10 18.55 -3.32
N THR A 673 26.70 19.18 -4.32
CA THR A 673 27.08 18.50 -5.57
C THR A 673 28.12 17.41 -5.30
N ASP A 674 28.37 16.53 -6.29
CA ASP A 674 29.42 15.51 -6.20
C ASP A 674 30.82 16.09 -5.93
N TRP A 675 31.04 17.37 -6.26
CA TRP A 675 32.25 18.12 -5.96
C TRP A 675 32.23 18.80 -4.58
N ASN A 676 31.30 18.41 -3.70
CA ASN A 676 31.12 18.92 -2.34
C ASN A 676 30.83 20.44 -2.28
N GLN A 677 30.23 21.00 -3.33
CA GLN A 677 29.85 22.42 -3.38
C GLN A 677 28.40 22.61 -2.95
N GLU A 678 28.14 23.69 -2.23
CA GLU A 678 26.77 24.08 -1.85
C GLU A 678 26.06 24.72 -3.04
N VAL A 679 24.82 24.30 -3.25
CA VAL A 679 23.95 24.89 -4.27
C VAL A 679 23.12 25.98 -3.61
N HIS A 680 23.25 27.22 -4.08
CA HIS A 680 22.56 28.39 -3.52
C HIS A 680 21.14 28.55 -4.08
N ALA A 681 20.34 27.48 -4.02
CA ALA A 681 18.94 27.44 -4.41
C ALA A 681 18.10 26.74 -3.35
N SER A 682 16.77 26.84 -3.43
CA SER A 682 15.85 25.99 -2.69
C SER A 682 15.06 25.09 -3.64
N VAL A 683 14.57 23.99 -3.09
CA VAL A 683 13.69 23.04 -3.79
C VAL A 683 12.55 22.64 -2.87
N ILE A 684 11.40 22.35 -3.46
CA ILE A 684 10.24 21.86 -2.72
C ILE A 684 10.50 20.41 -2.31
N THR A 685 10.50 20.13 -1.01
CA THR A 685 10.74 18.79 -0.46
C THR A 685 9.55 18.23 0.30
N GLY A 686 8.46 18.98 0.43
CA GLY A 686 7.22 18.43 0.96
C GLY A 686 6.02 19.34 0.75
N VAL A 687 4.85 18.74 0.82
CA VAL A 687 3.55 19.39 0.65
C VAL A 687 2.59 18.85 1.70
N ALA A 688 1.80 19.72 2.32
CA ALA A 688 0.72 19.34 3.20
C ALA A 688 -0.56 20.02 2.74
N ALA A 689 -1.66 19.28 2.65
CA ALA A 689 -2.92 19.80 2.15
C ALA A 689 -4.11 19.33 3.01
N ARG A 690 -5.12 20.19 3.10
CA ARG A 690 -6.39 19.94 3.77
C ARG A 690 -7.49 20.76 3.10
N GLU A 691 -8.69 20.19 3.05
CA GLU A 691 -9.92 20.87 2.63
C GLU A 691 -11.01 20.63 3.68
N ASN A 692 -11.59 21.69 4.23
CA ASN A 692 -12.64 21.64 5.24
C ASN A 692 -12.26 20.74 6.44
N GLN A 693 -13.02 19.66 6.62
CA GLN A 693 -12.83 18.65 7.66
C GLN A 693 -12.23 17.35 7.09
N SER A 694 -11.60 17.40 5.91
CA SER A 694 -10.90 16.27 5.33
C SER A 694 -9.69 15.86 6.17
N ASP A 695 -9.25 14.62 5.96
CA ASP A 695 -8.02 14.14 6.58
C ASP A 695 -6.81 14.91 6.04
N ILE A 696 -5.85 15.21 6.93
CA ILE A 696 -4.65 15.95 6.56
C ILE A 696 -3.70 15.00 5.85
N VAL A 697 -3.31 15.35 4.62
CA VAL A 697 -2.33 14.58 3.86
C VAL A 697 -1.04 15.38 3.73
N GLN A 698 0.06 14.73 4.07
CA GLN A 698 1.41 15.27 3.97
C GLN A 698 2.24 14.35 3.10
N VAL A 699 2.97 14.93 2.16
CA VAL A 699 3.82 14.23 1.21
C VAL A 699 5.21 14.81 1.35
N PHE A 700 6.21 13.97 1.56
CA PHE A 700 7.60 14.40 1.67
C PHE A 700 8.46 13.67 0.66
N ALA A 701 9.40 14.38 0.04
CA ALA A 701 10.43 13.79 -0.77
C ALA A 701 11.34 12.93 0.12
N ARG A 702 11.47 11.62 -0.18
CA ARG A 702 12.48 10.80 0.51
C ARG A 702 13.88 11.29 0.13
N LYS A 703 14.88 11.09 0.99
CA LYS A 703 16.29 11.32 0.62
C LYS A 703 16.72 10.27 -0.41
N GLU A 704 17.66 10.60 -1.29
CA GLU A 704 18.06 9.80 -2.46
C GLU A 704 18.29 8.31 -2.15
N PHE A 705 19.05 8.00 -1.09
CA PHE A 705 19.35 6.63 -0.66
C PHE A 705 18.12 5.83 -0.16
N ARG A 706 17.00 6.49 0.18
CA ARG A 706 15.73 5.85 0.55
C ARG A 706 14.74 5.74 -0.61
N ARG A 707 15.09 6.26 -1.80
CA ARG A 707 14.19 6.33 -2.96
C ARG A 707 14.10 5.02 -3.77
N TRP A 708 14.88 4.00 -3.48
CA TRP A 708 14.95 2.78 -4.32
C TRP A 708 13.61 2.01 -4.39
N ARG A 709 12.83 2.04 -3.30
CA ARG A 709 11.50 1.41 -3.22
C ARG A 709 10.35 2.41 -3.26
N TYR A 710 10.42 3.46 -2.44
CA TYR A 710 9.41 4.54 -2.38
C TYR A 710 10.08 5.87 -2.66
N ARG A 711 9.58 6.65 -3.62
CA ARG A 711 10.15 7.97 -3.92
C ARG A 711 9.75 9.04 -2.90
N MET A 712 8.58 8.88 -2.29
CA MET A 712 7.97 9.84 -1.37
C MET A 712 7.44 9.14 -0.11
N ASP A 713 7.41 9.88 1.00
CA ASP A 713 6.71 9.52 2.22
C ASP A 713 5.33 10.17 2.22
N VAL A 714 4.29 9.35 2.32
CA VAL A 714 2.91 9.82 2.43
C VAL A 714 2.44 9.59 3.85
N VAL A 715 1.97 10.65 4.50
CA VAL A 715 1.49 10.63 5.87
C VAL A 715 0.06 11.17 5.89
N VAL A 716 -0.88 10.38 6.41
CA VAL A 716 -2.29 10.78 6.56
C VAL A 716 -2.64 10.77 8.04
N ASN A 717 -3.05 11.92 8.57
CA ASN A 717 -3.29 12.14 10.00
C ASN A 717 -2.15 11.62 10.89
N GLY A 718 -0.90 11.89 10.49
CA GLY A 718 0.30 11.47 11.23
C GLY A 718 0.73 10.01 11.03
N ASN A 719 -0.01 9.20 10.27
CA ASN A 719 0.33 7.79 10.00
C ASN A 719 0.87 7.61 8.58
N TYR A 720 2.00 6.91 8.45
CA TYR A 720 2.56 6.57 7.13
C TYR A 720 1.62 5.67 6.32
N ARG A 721 1.53 5.94 5.02
CA ARG A 721 0.74 5.17 4.05
C ARG A 721 1.64 4.67 2.93
N TYR A 722 1.48 3.40 2.60
CA TYR A 722 2.29 2.70 1.61
C TYR A 722 1.39 2.26 0.44
N PHE A 723 1.89 2.39 -0.79
CA PHE A 723 1.17 2.14 -2.03
C PHE A 723 1.87 1.05 -2.87
N ASP A 724 2.52 0.08 -2.20
CA ASP A 724 3.39 -0.93 -2.81
C ASP A 724 2.65 -2.09 -3.47
N THR A 725 1.43 -2.36 -3.03
CA THR A 725 0.60 -3.46 -3.52
C THR A 725 -0.45 -2.92 -4.50
N PRO A 726 -0.76 -3.63 -5.61
CA PRO A 726 -1.76 -3.18 -6.59
C PRO A 726 -3.09 -2.75 -5.97
N GLU A 727 -3.50 -3.41 -4.89
CA GLU A 727 -4.74 -3.19 -4.16
C GLU A 727 -4.70 -1.90 -3.32
N LEU A 728 -3.51 -1.48 -2.85
CA LEU A 728 -3.32 -0.27 -2.03
C LEU A 728 -2.76 0.92 -2.80
N LYS A 729 -2.57 0.80 -4.13
CA LYS A 729 -2.20 1.92 -5.01
C LYS A 729 -3.21 3.08 -4.98
N LEU A 730 -4.43 2.79 -4.56
CA LEU A 730 -5.47 3.77 -4.36
C LEU A 730 -6.01 3.62 -2.95
N GLN A 731 -5.94 4.69 -2.16
CA GLN A 731 -6.46 4.72 -0.80
C GLN A 731 -7.43 5.89 -0.63
N ARG A 732 -8.44 5.67 0.20
CA ARG A 732 -9.53 6.59 0.47
C ARG A 732 -9.60 6.91 1.94
N PHE A 733 -9.71 8.19 2.21
CA PHE A 733 -9.81 8.80 3.51
C PHE A 733 -10.98 9.79 3.51
N ARG A 734 -11.23 10.45 4.64
CA ARG A 734 -12.34 11.40 4.74
C ARG A 734 -12.12 12.57 3.80
N ASP A 735 -12.99 12.71 2.81
CA ASP A 735 -12.97 13.79 1.81
C ASP A 735 -11.62 13.97 1.07
N VAL A 736 -10.78 12.93 1.03
CA VAL A 736 -9.52 12.90 0.26
C VAL A 736 -9.17 11.49 -0.21
N GLN A 737 -8.61 11.39 -1.41
CA GLN A 737 -8.21 10.14 -2.04
C GLN A 737 -6.79 10.25 -2.62
N PRO A 738 -5.77 9.81 -1.85
CA PRO A 738 -4.43 9.57 -2.36
C PRO A 738 -4.36 8.41 -3.37
N CYS A 739 -3.67 8.63 -4.49
CA CYS A 739 -3.43 7.61 -5.51
C CYS A 739 -1.96 7.64 -5.97
N SER A 740 -1.37 6.47 -6.16
CA SER A 740 -0.01 6.29 -6.66
C SER A 740 -0.01 5.28 -7.82
N HIS A 741 0.32 5.75 -9.02
CA HIS A 741 0.45 4.90 -10.21
C HIS A 741 1.83 5.05 -10.85
N THR A 742 1.99 5.96 -11.82
CA THR A 742 3.27 6.48 -12.36
C THR A 742 3.52 7.91 -11.90
N LYS A 743 2.57 8.51 -11.20
CA LYS A 743 2.61 9.82 -10.55
C LYS A 743 1.83 9.69 -9.24
N TYR A 744 2.05 10.63 -8.33
CA TYR A 744 1.29 10.72 -7.10
C TYR A 744 0.23 11.81 -7.21
N TYR A 745 -0.99 11.49 -6.80
CA TYR A 745 -2.15 12.37 -6.88
C TYR A 745 -2.81 12.47 -5.51
N LEU A 746 -3.10 13.71 -5.06
CA LEU A 746 -4.09 13.94 -4.00
C LEU A 746 -5.33 14.53 -4.64
N GLN A 747 -6.44 13.87 -4.41
CA GLN A 747 -7.74 14.28 -4.92
C GLN A 747 -8.66 14.57 -3.74
N TYR A 748 -9.14 15.82 -3.65
CA TYR A 748 -10.18 16.20 -2.71
C TYR A 748 -11.54 16.17 -3.42
N TYR A 749 -12.58 15.68 -2.72
CA TYR A 749 -13.89 15.40 -3.34
C TYR A 749 -14.63 16.64 -3.85
N ARG A 750 -14.19 17.86 -3.48
CA ARG A 750 -14.77 19.12 -3.92
C ARG A 750 -13.94 19.88 -4.95
N GLY A 751 -12.88 19.25 -5.45
CA GLY A 751 -12.27 19.66 -6.71
C GLY A 751 -10.91 20.34 -6.65
N ALA A 752 -10.27 20.35 -5.48
CA ALA A 752 -8.86 20.73 -5.38
C ALA A 752 -7.96 19.52 -5.69
N TYR A 753 -6.96 19.71 -6.55
CA TYR A 753 -6.03 18.65 -6.98
C TYR A 753 -4.58 19.04 -6.73
N TYR A 754 -3.78 18.03 -6.41
CA TYR A 754 -2.34 18.13 -6.24
C TYR A 754 -1.62 17.15 -7.17
N PHE A 755 -0.58 17.63 -7.84
CA PHE A 755 0.28 16.84 -8.71
C PHE A 755 1.69 16.69 -8.12
N GLY A 756 2.26 15.49 -8.27
CA GLY A 756 3.70 15.24 -8.12
C GLY A 756 4.14 14.19 -9.15
N ASN A 757 5.16 14.51 -9.96
CA ASN A 757 5.68 13.61 -10.99
C ASN A 757 6.63 12.56 -10.39
N GLU A 758 6.55 11.30 -10.85
CA GLU A 758 7.52 10.24 -10.52
C GLU A 758 8.55 10.02 -11.65
N TYR A 759 8.25 10.52 -12.85
CA TYR A 759 9.04 10.46 -14.08
C TYR A 759 9.13 11.85 -14.72
N ASP A 760 10.23 12.13 -15.40
CA ASP A 760 10.38 13.36 -16.20
C ASP A 760 9.51 13.30 -17.48
N GLU A 761 9.44 14.40 -18.23
CA GLU A 761 8.70 14.52 -19.49
C GLU A 761 9.15 13.51 -20.57
N ASN A 762 10.33 12.90 -20.41
CA ASN A 762 10.92 11.95 -21.34
C ASN A 762 10.78 10.48 -20.90
N GLY A 763 9.96 10.21 -19.87
CA GLY A 763 9.73 8.87 -19.35
C GLY A 763 10.96 8.24 -18.69
N ARG A 764 12.00 9.04 -18.39
CA ARG A 764 13.13 8.58 -17.59
C ARG A 764 12.74 8.65 -16.13
N ARG A 765 13.18 7.60 -15.42
CA ARG A 765 13.00 7.44 -13.98
C ARG A 765 13.64 8.66 -13.30
N SER A 766 12.84 9.53 -12.69
CA SER A 766 13.35 10.77 -12.08
C SER A 766 14.38 10.42 -10.99
N THR A 767 15.64 10.63 -11.34
CA THR A 767 16.79 10.69 -10.43
C THR A 767 17.06 12.17 -10.25
N VAL A 768 17.17 12.64 -9.00
CA VAL A 768 17.27 14.07 -8.62
C VAL A 768 15.90 14.75 -8.73
N GLN A 769 15.17 14.96 -7.63
CA GLN A 769 15.01 16.26 -6.92
C GLN A 769 14.37 17.38 -7.74
N GLU A 770 14.31 17.25 -9.05
CA GLU A 770 13.67 18.16 -9.99
C GLU A 770 12.22 17.72 -10.17
N GLU A 771 11.33 18.70 -10.00
CA GLU A 771 9.90 18.65 -10.38
C GLU A 771 8.92 17.96 -9.41
N PHE A 772 8.92 18.43 -8.15
CA PHE A 772 7.64 18.69 -7.48
C PHE A 772 6.88 19.78 -8.28
N ILE A 773 6.29 19.43 -9.43
CA ILE A 773 5.34 20.34 -10.12
C ILE A 773 4.06 20.33 -9.30
N ASN A 774 3.95 21.28 -8.38
CA ASN A 774 2.76 21.48 -7.57
C ASN A 774 1.76 22.31 -8.37
N LYS A 775 1.10 21.66 -9.32
CA LYS A 775 -0.05 22.26 -10.00
C LYS A 775 -1.26 22.17 -9.07
N ILE A 776 -1.88 23.29 -8.74
CA ILE A 776 -3.14 23.32 -7.99
C ILE A 776 -4.21 23.85 -8.93
N THR A 777 -5.26 23.06 -9.13
CA THR A 777 -6.46 23.46 -9.87
C THR A 777 -7.58 23.67 -8.87
N GLN A 778 -8.30 24.78 -9.00
CA GLN A 778 -9.50 25.04 -8.20
C GLN A 778 -10.73 24.55 -8.96
N PRO A 779 -11.75 24.00 -8.26
CA PRO A 779 -13.03 23.71 -8.88
C PRO A 779 -13.62 24.99 -9.44
N THR A 780 -14.06 24.94 -10.68
CA THR A 780 -14.84 26.01 -11.30
C THR A 780 -16.15 26.14 -10.53
N LEU A 781 -16.33 27.23 -9.78
CA LEU A 781 -17.62 27.59 -9.20
C LEU A 781 -18.66 27.70 -10.32
N GLN A 782 -19.81 27.06 -10.13
CA GLN A 782 -21.02 27.36 -10.90
C GLN A 782 -21.41 28.83 -10.69
N TYR A 783 -21.57 29.53 -11.81
CA TYR A 783 -22.06 30.90 -11.88
C TYR A 783 -23.53 30.93 -11.42
N VAL A 784 -23.79 31.47 -10.23
CA VAL A 784 -25.12 32.04 -9.92
C VAL A 784 -24.91 33.53 -9.73
N GLY A 785 -25.27 34.31 -10.76
CA GLY A 785 -25.48 35.76 -10.64
C GLY A 785 -24.27 36.60 -10.20
N GLY A 786 -23.24 36.72 -11.04
CA GLY A 786 -22.48 37.98 -11.14
C GLY A 786 -21.64 38.43 -9.94
N GLY A 787 -20.90 37.54 -9.28
CA GLY A 787 -19.64 37.96 -8.64
C GLY A 787 -19.34 37.45 -7.24
N GLN A 788 -18.94 36.18 -7.12
CA GLN A 788 -18.03 35.78 -6.04
C GLN A 788 -16.92 34.91 -6.63
N ARG A 789 -15.74 35.50 -6.84
CA ARG A 789 -14.47 34.79 -7.02
C ARG A 789 -13.85 34.62 -5.63
N TYR A 790 -13.29 33.44 -5.34
CA TYR A 790 -12.61 33.21 -4.06
C TYR A 790 -11.40 34.12 -3.93
N VAL A 791 -11.21 34.73 -2.76
CA VAL A 791 -9.93 35.36 -2.43
C VAL A 791 -9.00 34.24 -1.98
N THR A 792 -8.09 33.82 -2.87
CA THR A 792 -6.95 32.99 -2.46
C THR A 792 -5.87 33.85 -1.85
N VAL A 793 -5.07 33.28 -0.96
CA VAL A 793 -3.90 33.94 -0.39
C VAL A 793 -2.75 32.94 -0.36
N GLY A 794 -1.51 33.40 -0.57
CA GLY A 794 -0.31 32.58 -0.52
C GLY A 794 0.61 32.83 -1.71
N LEU A 795 1.59 31.96 -1.91
CA LEU A 795 2.56 32.10 -3.00
C LEU A 795 1.92 31.98 -4.41
N LEU A 796 0.73 31.39 -4.56
CA LEU A 796 -0.01 31.36 -5.84
C LEU A 796 -0.90 32.58 -6.08
N GLY A 797 -0.81 33.59 -5.21
CA GLY A 797 -1.47 34.88 -5.38
C GLY A 797 -2.96 34.91 -5.07
N THR A 798 -3.58 36.04 -5.39
CA THR A 798 -5.00 36.33 -5.15
C THR A 798 -5.79 36.12 -6.43
N PHE A 799 -6.58 35.06 -6.51
CA PHE A 799 -7.31 34.71 -7.73
C PHE A 799 -8.55 35.58 -7.93
N ASN A 800 -8.38 36.70 -8.63
CA ASN A 800 -9.46 37.63 -8.92
C ASN A 800 -9.48 38.07 -10.40
N GLY A 801 -8.52 37.64 -11.21
CA GLY A 801 -8.30 38.02 -12.60
C GLY A 801 -7.39 39.22 -12.80
N ASN A 802 -6.72 39.72 -11.75
CA ASN A 802 -5.84 40.87 -11.78
C ASN A 802 -4.40 40.47 -11.36
N PRO A 803 -3.49 40.26 -12.31
CA PRO A 803 -2.13 39.83 -11.98
C PRO A 803 -1.33 40.85 -11.16
N VAL A 804 -1.77 42.12 -11.11
CA VAL A 804 -1.04 43.18 -10.40
C VAL A 804 -1.15 43.04 -8.88
N ASP A 805 -2.23 42.45 -8.36
CA ASP A 805 -2.46 42.28 -6.92
C ASP A 805 -2.20 40.85 -6.42
N ASP A 806 -1.63 40.00 -7.27
CA ASP A 806 -1.28 38.63 -6.94
C ASP A 806 -0.37 38.56 -5.70
N LEU A 807 0.66 39.40 -5.63
CA LEU A 807 1.61 39.44 -4.51
C LEU A 807 1.20 40.50 -3.47
N MET A 808 -0.07 40.51 -3.10
CA MET A 808 -0.59 41.31 -1.99
C MET A 808 -0.35 40.60 -0.66
N SER A 809 0.46 41.20 0.22
CA SER A 809 0.71 40.65 1.56
C SER A 809 -0.49 40.85 2.51
N PRO A 810 -0.56 40.12 3.63
CA PRO A 810 -1.70 40.20 4.56
C PRO A 810 -1.98 41.58 5.16
N ASP A 811 -0.99 42.49 5.13
CA ASP A 811 -1.08 43.89 5.53
C ASP A 811 -1.63 44.82 4.42
N GLY A 812 -1.97 44.27 3.25
CA GLY A 812 -2.52 44.99 2.10
C GLY A 812 -1.47 45.64 1.19
N HIS A 813 -0.18 45.35 1.40
CA HIS A 813 0.89 45.87 0.55
C HIS A 813 1.06 45.02 -0.73
N ILE A 814 0.98 45.66 -1.89
CA ILE A 814 1.11 45.00 -3.20
C ILE A 814 2.56 45.05 -3.67
N THR A 815 3.12 43.88 -4.00
CA THR A 815 4.43 43.75 -4.63
C THR A 815 4.28 43.52 -6.13
N ILE A 816 4.84 44.40 -6.95
CA ILE A 816 4.80 44.25 -8.42
C ILE A 816 6.09 43.59 -8.89
N VAL A 817 5.97 42.60 -9.77
CA VAL A 817 7.08 41.85 -10.38
C VAL A 817 6.89 41.83 -11.90
N ASN A 818 7.93 42.17 -12.66
CA ASN A 818 7.90 42.14 -14.13
C ASN A 818 8.28 40.76 -14.66
N HIS A 819 7.92 40.47 -15.93
CA HIS A 819 8.40 39.29 -16.64
C HIS A 819 9.13 39.69 -17.94
N PRO A 820 10.41 39.33 -18.13
CA PRO A 820 11.27 38.59 -17.19
C PRO A 820 11.60 39.40 -15.93
N PRO A 821 11.75 38.74 -14.75
CA PRO A 821 11.99 39.43 -13.48
C PRO A 821 13.39 40.03 -13.40
N THR A 822 13.48 41.26 -12.91
CA THR A 822 14.77 41.90 -12.57
C THR A 822 15.30 41.39 -11.23
N GLU A 823 16.56 41.69 -10.91
CA GLU A 823 17.13 41.36 -9.59
C GLU A 823 16.34 42.01 -8.45
N GLN A 824 15.89 43.26 -8.62
CA GLN A 824 15.07 43.95 -7.64
C GLN A 824 13.69 43.30 -7.47
N ASP A 825 13.09 42.82 -8.57
CA ASP A 825 11.82 42.09 -8.51
C ASP A 825 11.95 40.79 -7.71
N ASN A 826 13.05 40.05 -7.89
CA ASN A 826 13.34 38.84 -7.10
C ASN A 826 13.52 39.15 -5.61
N ILE A 827 14.20 40.25 -5.26
CA ILE A 827 14.33 40.71 -3.86
C ILE A 827 12.97 41.06 -3.28
N ASN A 828 12.11 41.72 -4.06
CA ASN A 828 10.78 42.10 -3.64
C ASN A 828 9.89 40.87 -3.41
N ALA A 829 9.92 39.91 -4.33
CA ALA A 829 9.23 38.63 -4.18
C ALA A 829 9.73 37.83 -2.96
N TYR A 830 11.04 37.88 -2.68
CA TYR A 830 11.62 37.28 -1.47
C TYR A 830 11.08 37.93 -0.18
N LYS A 831 10.97 39.27 -0.15
CA LYS A 831 10.37 39.99 0.98
C LYS A 831 8.88 39.67 1.15
N PHE A 832 8.16 39.50 0.05
CA PHE A 832 6.76 39.07 0.06
C PHE A 832 6.61 37.68 0.68
N GLY A 833 7.34 36.67 0.17
CA GLY A 833 7.18 35.30 0.65
C GLY A 833 7.65 35.05 2.09
N TYR A 834 8.45 35.95 2.68
CA TYR A 834 8.84 35.89 4.10
C TYR A 834 7.76 36.43 5.05
N ARG A 835 6.84 37.28 4.55
CA ARG A 835 5.71 37.81 5.31
C ARG A 835 4.57 36.80 5.35
#